data_AF-A0A6G2CPF4-F1
#
_entry.id   AF-A0A6G2CPF4-F1
#
_cell.length_a   1.000
_cell.length_b   1.000
_cell.length_c   1.000
_cell.angle_alpha   90.00
_cell.angle_beta   90.00
_cell.angle_gamma   90.00
#
_symmetry.space_group_name_H-M   'P 1'
#
loop_
_entity.id
_entity.type
_entity.pdbx_description
1 polymer ?
#
loop_
_entity_poly.entity_id
_entity_poly.type
_entity_poly.pdbx_seq_one_letter_code
_entity_poly.pdbx_strand_id
1 'polypeptide(L)'
;MNRKRGKKVVLKGTLAIGLLINQFSSFGAIVNATVYESEVENNSDIVQESIDSSQDNLPDLDGNLSNESIENEEIQNPGDGLPEEIPNDEEFGETEDVELEIPKVEEDLDSADGSEESKSPEEQIEEELLEETSLINLEDDELLSVESRSSGSGLVQLWQVVPDGQQSKEGKTTSEIMKALQCKPNHNLYPSGGQSEHNTYVNSCYVDDALYLGEDTNYYYIYLSGYEGKVPKSESHWFELDLNNDGTKVKYEIQTVAYYISGGTTMYSLQEKTEPLDVPELNYYDQYLDKYNDINERGITTFSTSIVQSPSYYANENGTLVHYLTSNVTKANSYSKVIVGKAPSWMSSNVKYYSYDGIYFYTNWRNIKVNGQGAVNQSNPFYNYYQYLPVRSKSNYSANIFDNYTNSNGGAGGKLVNTGQYFYAVQDKYGINGALQYAMGIHESGWGKSSLSIDKNNLFGMNATDNNPYGNGTSFPSVEAGINYHADRYLSWGYTDPVDDWRYMGSHVGNKGSGMNVRYASDPFWGEKIAGWYYRFDSASGLKDYDYYTIGIKQSNAVVDVKSQANSSSSTLYQTKNKKSNIKIYNYPFLIIGQLGEFYKIQTDTPIVNGVPKFNAQYIYDLSVGYIDNTSILITTNGSYEEYGALQNHIDQASIDSNGLYLYGWGYVEGMNMSNDWEIEKNIVIKDETGTEVVRQTVEDIYNLDFAQGFNGPYEYARYGTFLPILNLEPGLYNFDIEIIKPGYGRRAWVRSNYKLDTGYVQIGGKKYRFYNEVESGPVKLEIIEGALQNHIDQASIDSNGLYLYGWGYVEGMNMSNDWEIEKNIVIKDETGTEVVRQTVEDIYNLDFAQGFNGPYEYARYGTFLPILDLEPGLYNFDIEIIKPGYGRRAWVRSNYKLDTGYVQIGDKKYRFYNEVEYGPVHLRIIY
;
A
#
# COMPACT_ATOMS: atom_id res chain seq x y z
N MET A 1 1.03 -66.18 -26.58
CA MET A 1 0.47 -67.20 -27.51
C MET A 1 0.10 -66.53 -28.84
N ASN A 2 -0.24 -67.34 -29.86
CA ASN A 2 -0.92 -67.04 -31.15
C ASN A 2 -1.72 -65.70 -31.29
N ARG A 3 -1.96 -65.11 -32.48
CA ARG A 3 -1.38 -65.13 -33.86
C ARG A 3 -2.37 -64.38 -34.81
N LYS A 4 -1.92 -63.39 -35.61
CA LYS A 4 -2.47 -62.81 -36.89
C LYS A 4 -2.06 -61.32 -36.96
N ARG A 5 -1.39 -60.73 -37.98
CA ARG A 5 -1.43 -60.79 -39.46
C ARG A 5 -2.83 -60.49 -40.05
N GLY A 6 -3.13 -59.37 -40.73
CA GLY A 6 -2.33 -58.17 -41.11
C GLY A 6 -2.21 -57.97 -42.64
N LYS A 7 -1.97 -56.73 -43.13
CA LYS A 7 -1.59 -56.41 -44.54
C LYS A 7 -1.06 -54.97 -44.73
N LYS A 8 -0.17 -54.75 -45.71
CA LYS A 8 0.30 -53.44 -46.24
C LYS A 8 0.08 -53.38 -47.77
N VAL A 9 -0.49 -52.28 -48.29
CA VAL A 9 -0.31 -51.63 -49.62
C VAL A 9 -0.81 -50.17 -49.43
N VAL A 10 -0.17 -49.03 -49.75
CA VAL A 10 1.08 -48.64 -50.46
C VAL A 10 0.99 -48.43 -51.98
N LEU A 11 0.52 -47.24 -52.44
CA LEU A 11 1.20 -46.46 -53.50
C LEU A 11 0.80 -44.97 -53.61
N LYS A 12 1.82 -44.15 -53.87
CA LYS A 12 1.94 -42.77 -54.43
C LYS A 12 0.73 -42.07 -55.09
N GLY A 13 0.68 -40.75 -54.87
CA GLY A 13 0.13 -39.69 -55.74
C GLY A 13 0.86 -38.36 -55.48
N THR A 14 1.02 -37.47 -56.47
CA THR A 14 1.97 -36.33 -56.39
C THR A 14 1.36 -34.99 -56.80
N LEU A 15 1.88 -33.90 -56.22
CA LEU A 15 1.99 -32.51 -56.74
C LEU A 15 0.83 -31.89 -57.56
N ALA A 16 0.36 -30.70 -57.12
CA ALA A 16 0.56 -29.43 -57.85
C ALA A 16 0.14 -28.21 -57.02
N ILE A 17 0.65 -27.03 -57.39
CA ILE A 17 0.38 -25.71 -56.77
C ILE A 17 -0.64 -24.94 -57.64
N GLY A 18 -1.46 -24.08 -57.03
CA GLY A 18 -2.39 -23.19 -57.75
C GLY A 18 -2.97 -22.05 -56.90
N LEU A 19 -2.19 -20.97 -56.72
CA LEU A 19 -2.68 -19.68 -56.18
C LEU A 19 -3.50 -18.92 -57.23
N LEU A 20 -4.59 -18.22 -56.83
CA LEU A 20 -5.07 -17.00 -57.51
C LEU A 20 -6.09 -16.18 -56.69
N ILE A 21 -5.54 -15.43 -55.73
CA ILE A 21 -5.72 -13.98 -55.45
C ILE A 21 -6.90 -13.20 -56.13
N ASN A 22 -7.52 -12.33 -55.30
CA ASN A 22 -8.13 -10.99 -55.54
C ASN A 22 -9.66 -10.76 -55.64
N GLN A 23 -10.12 -9.85 -54.74
CA GLN A 23 -11.09 -8.75 -54.91
C GLN A 23 -12.57 -9.11 -55.18
N PHE A 24 -13.59 -8.31 -54.82
CA PHE A 24 -13.63 -6.88 -54.41
C PHE A 24 -14.27 -6.63 -53.03
N SER A 25 -14.25 -5.38 -52.58
CA SER A 25 -14.74 -4.87 -51.29
C SER A 25 -16.05 -4.07 -51.37
N SER A 26 -16.57 -3.70 -50.19
CA SER A 26 -17.46 -2.55 -49.87
C SER A 26 -19.00 -2.75 -49.80
N PHE A 27 -19.61 -1.96 -48.89
CA PHE A 27 -21.03 -1.69 -48.62
C PHE A 27 -22.00 -2.89 -48.44
N GLY A 28 -22.87 -2.94 -47.42
CA GLY A 28 -23.36 -1.91 -46.51
C GLY A 28 -24.84 -2.14 -46.19
N ALA A 29 -25.15 -2.34 -44.90
CA ALA A 29 -26.43 -2.10 -44.22
C ALA A 29 -27.76 -2.83 -44.64
N ILE A 30 -28.27 -3.61 -43.68
CA ILE A 30 -29.68 -3.64 -43.18
C ILE A 30 -30.83 -4.07 -44.13
N VAL A 31 -31.61 -5.09 -43.71
CA VAL A 31 -33.09 -5.05 -43.51
C VAL A 31 -33.60 -6.35 -42.82
N ASN A 32 -34.74 -6.27 -42.13
CA ASN A 32 -35.30 -7.24 -41.16
C ASN A 32 -36.20 -8.36 -41.73
N ALA A 33 -36.56 -9.29 -40.82
CA ALA A 33 -37.74 -10.20 -40.81
C ALA A 33 -37.66 -11.45 -41.73
N THR A 34 -38.35 -12.58 -41.45
CA THR A 34 -39.40 -12.96 -40.46
C THR A 34 -38.98 -14.25 -39.69
N VAL A 35 -39.27 -14.48 -38.40
CA VAL A 35 -40.55 -14.63 -37.66
C VAL A 35 -41.35 -15.92 -37.97
N TYR A 36 -41.41 -16.80 -36.95
CA TYR A 36 -42.50 -17.70 -36.51
C TYR A 36 -42.29 -17.81 -34.97
N GLU A 37 -43.22 -17.46 -34.07
CA GLU A 37 -44.40 -18.23 -33.60
C GLU A 37 -44.02 -19.59 -32.96
N SER A 38 -44.52 -20.00 -31.78
CA SER A 38 -45.43 -19.39 -30.76
C SER A 38 -45.21 -20.10 -29.39
N GLU A 39 -45.80 -19.82 -28.21
CA GLU A 39 -46.82 -18.90 -27.63
C GLU A 39 -46.57 -18.85 -26.07
N VAL A 40 -46.81 -17.75 -25.31
CA VAL A 40 -47.96 -17.43 -24.40
C VAL A 40 -48.14 -18.41 -23.21
N GLU A 41 -48.37 -18.01 -21.93
CA GLU A 41 -49.28 -16.98 -21.36
C GLU A 41 -48.70 -16.39 -20.04
N ASN A 42 -48.55 -15.05 -19.88
CA ASN A 42 -49.41 -14.04 -19.20
C ASN A 42 -49.73 -14.32 -17.69
N ASN A 43 -49.94 -13.36 -16.78
CA ASN A 43 -49.99 -11.88 -16.79
C ASN A 43 -49.62 -11.37 -15.35
N SER A 44 -49.55 -10.09 -14.94
CA SER A 44 -50.06 -8.81 -15.46
C SER A 44 -49.29 -7.61 -14.86
N ASP A 45 -49.02 -6.58 -15.69
CA ASP A 45 -49.40 -5.14 -15.58
C ASP A 45 -49.35 -4.39 -14.21
N ILE A 46 -49.12 -3.05 -14.15
CA ILE A 46 -49.38 -2.00 -15.17
C ILE A 46 -48.49 -0.73 -14.99
N VAL A 47 -48.08 -0.11 -16.12
CA VAL A 47 -47.92 1.35 -16.44
C VAL A 47 -47.27 2.30 -15.39
N GLN A 48 -46.13 3.02 -15.61
CA GLN A 48 -45.63 3.88 -16.72
C GLN A 48 -46.24 5.30 -16.74
N GLU A 49 -45.45 6.37 -16.57
CA GLU A 49 -45.10 7.44 -17.54
C GLU A 49 -44.61 8.65 -16.70
N SER A 50 -43.90 9.70 -17.15
CA SER A 50 -42.82 9.96 -18.13
C SER A 50 -42.79 11.49 -18.34
N ILE A 51 -41.60 12.12 -18.34
CA ILE A 51 -41.30 13.44 -18.97
C ILE A 51 -42.05 14.69 -18.39
N ASP A 52 -41.30 15.67 -17.86
CA ASP A 52 -40.95 16.89 -18.63
C ASP A 52 -39.84 17.72 -17.91
N SER A 53 -39.39 18.78 -18.56
CA SER A 53 -38.31 19.69 -18.18
C SER A 53 -38.81 21.13 -17.99
N SER A 54 -38.21 21.89 -17.08
CA SER A 54 -38.39 23.34 -16.99
C SER A 54 -37.18 24.02 -16.33
N GLN A 55 -36.88 25.25 -16.75
CA GLN A 55 -35.70 26.01 -16.33
C GLN A 55 -35.91 26.84 -15.05
N ASP A 56 -34.82 27.49 -14.64
CA ASP A 56 -34.72 28.75 -13.88
C ASP A 56 -35.23 28.77 -12.43
N ASN A 57 -34.30 28.99 -11.48
CA ASN A 57 -33.93 30.36 -11.10
C ASN A 57 -32.60 30.38 -10.30
N LEU A 58 -31.73 31.34 -10.62
CA LEU A 58 -30.68 31.85 -9.73
C LEU A 58 -31.25 32.97 -8.82
N PRO A 59 -30.53 33.36 -7.77
CA PRO A 59 -30.04 34.74 -7.78
C PRO A 59 -28.55 34.88 -7.44
N ASP A 60 -28.03 36.07 -7.72
CA ASP A 60 -26.62 36.51 -7.62
C ASP A 60 -26.07 36.46 -6.17
N LEU A 61 -24.77 36.23 -5.88
CA LEU A 61 -23.49 36.62 -6.51
C LEU A 61 -23.04 38.05 -6.15
N ASP A 62 -22.24 38.15 -5.07
CA ASP A 62 -21.20 39.17 -4.81
C ASP A 62 -20.50 38.81 -3.48
N GLY A 63 -19.19 38.99 -3.26
CA GLY A 63 -18.15 39.35 -4.23
C GLY A 63 -16.87 39.85 -3.53
N ASN A 64 -15.71 39.23 -3.80
CA ASN A 64 -14.42 39.91 -4.05
C ASN A 64 -13.28 38.92 -4.30
N LEU A 65 -12.47 39.20 -5.32
CA LEU A 65 -11.15 38.62 -5.55
C LEU A 65 -10.09 39.65 -5.18
N SER A 66 -8.99 39.20 -4.59
CA SER A 66 -7.72 39.93 -4.55
C SER A 66 -6.60 38.96 -4.89
N ASN A 67 -6.02 39.12 -6.08
CA ASN A 67 -4.79 38.42 -6.45
C ASN A 67 -3.64 38.91 -5.58
N GLU A 68 -2.71 38.03 -5.22
CA GLU A 68 -1.29 38.40 -5.30
C GLU A 68 -0.40 37.18 -5.60
N SER A 69 0.87 37.46 -5.84
CA SER A 69 1.90 36.68 -6.55
C SER A 69 2.12 35.21 -6.15
N ILE A 70 2.53 34.43 -7.16
CA ILE A 70 3.29 33.19 -7.00
C ILE A 70 4.76 33.56 -6.69
N GLU A 71 5.32 33.01 -5.62
CA GLU A 71 6.78 32.78 -5.49
C GLU A 71 7.02 31.34 -4.99
N ASN A 72 8.25 30.84 -5.16
CA ASN A 72 8.61 29.46 -4.82
C ASN A 72 9.23 29.41 -3.41
N GLU A 73 8.77 28.49 -2.57
CA GLU A 73 9.52 28.07 -1.36
C GLU A 73 9.64 26.55 -1.29
N GLU A 74 10.63 26.08 -0.54
CA GLU A 74 11.17 24.72 -0.62
C GLU A 74 10.38 23.70 0.22
N ILE A 75 10.49 22.41 -0.17
CA ILE A 75 9.93 21.29 0.60
C ILE A 75 10.76 21.09 1.88
N GLN A 76 10.38 21.76 2.97
CA GLN A 76 10.95 21.50 4.29
C GLN A 76 10.41 20.18 4.86
N ASN A 77 11.32 19.35 5.41
CA ASN A 77 10.94 18.16 6.19
C ASN A 77 10.41 18.58 7.57
N PRO A 78 9.16 18.24 7.94
CA PRO A 78 8.73 18.25 9.32
C PRO A 78 9.15 16.92 9.96
N GLY A 79 10.41 16.86 10.39
CA GLY A 79 10.79 16.04 11.53
C GLY A 79 10.41 16.78 12.83
N ASP A 80 10.30 16.03 13.92
CA ASP A 80 10.06 16.51 15.29
C ASP A 80 8.74 17.30 15.49
N GLY A 81 7.76 16.62 16.11
CA GLY A 81 6.40 17.14 16.25
C GLY A 81 5.45 16.21 17.01
N LEU A 82 5.92 15.63 18.12
CA LEU A 82 5.10 14.86 19.07
C LEU A 82 5.26 15.48 20.47
N PRO A 83 4.18 15.93 21.14
CA PRO A 83 4.27 16.39 22.51
C PRO A 83 4.32 15.20 23.48
N GLU A 84 5.28 15.22 24.39
CA GLU A 84 5.26 14.42 25.62
C GLU A 84 4.39 15.16 26.64
N GLU A 85 3.40 14.49 27.24
CA GLU A 85 2.69 15.01 28.42
C GLU A 85 2.86 14.03 29.61
N ILE A 86 3.87 14.31 30.43
CA ILE A 86 3.97 13.83 31.81
C ILE A 86 3.41 14.94 32.71
N PRO A 87 2.58 14.66 33.73
CA PRO A 87 2.04 15.70 34.61
C PRO A 87 3.15 16.42 35.39
N ASN A 88 3.09 17.76 35.43
CA ASN A 88 4.02 18.60 36.20
C ASN A 88 3.75 18.48 37.72
N ASP A 89 4.83 18.38 38.50
CA ASP A 89 4.85 18.72 39.93
C ASP A 89 5.03 20.24 40.13
N GLU A 90 4.72 20.75 41.32
CA GLU A 90 4.66 22.19 41.61
C GLU A 90 6.04 22.87 41.84
N GLU A 91 6.08 24.16 41.49
CA GLU A 91 7.24 25.06 41.43
C GLU A 91 7.78 25.48 42.82
N PHE A 92 9.13 25.55 42.96
CA PHE A 92 9.75 26.29 44.08
C PHE A 92 11.14 26.88 43.74
N GLY A 93 11.18 28.18 43.45
CA GLY A 93 12.26 29.10 43.85
C GLY A 93 13.52 29.18 42.98
N GLU A 94 13.66 30.29 42.26
CA GLU A 94 14.89 30.72 41.56
C GLU A 94 16.06 31.04 42.52
N THR A 95 17.29 30.80 42.05
CA THR A 95 18.37 31.82 42.04
C THR A 95 19.37 31.52 40.93
N GLU A 96 19.81 32.57 40.22
CA GLU A 96 20.93 32.60 39.25
C GLU A 96 22.28 32.28 39.99
N ASP A 97 23.45 32.06 39.37
CA ASP A 97 24.01 32.69 38.17
C ASP A 97 25.35 32.05 37.69
N VAL A 98 25.83 32.44 36.48
CA VAL A 98 27.21 32.35 35.92
C VAL A 98 27.94 30.98 35.78
N GLU A 99 27.74 30.36 34.61
CA GLU A 99 28.73 30.15 33.51
C GLU A 99 30.27 30.13 33.81
N LEU A 100 31.04 29.16 33.28
CA LEU A 100 32.13 29.38 32.30
C LEU A 100 32.94 28.13 31.84
N GLU A 101 33.14 28.09 30.52
CA GLU A 101 34.00 27.31 29.61
C GLU A 101 35.01 26.23 30.09
N ILE A 102 35.07 25.14 29.31
CA ILE A 102 36.18 24.18 29.23
C ILE A 102 36.85 24.26 27.84
N PRO A 103 38.18 24.37 27.76
CA PRO A 103 38.95 23.94 26.59
C PRO A 103 39.71 22.61 26.84
N LYS A 104 39.46 21.60 25.99
CA LYS A 104 40.36 21.14 24.90
C LYS A 104 41.88 20.98 25.22
N VAL A 105 42.61 19.94 24.77
CA VAL A 105 42.36 18.89 23.73
C VAL A 105 43.47 17.79 23.77
N GLU A 106 43.28 16.65 23.07
CA GLU A 106 44.33 15.67 22.62
C GLU A 106 45.19 14.94 23.70
N GLU A 107 45.81 13.77 23.48
CA GLU A 107 45.54 12.60 22.61
C GLU A 107 46.31 11.36 23.19
N ASP A 108 46.17 10.20 22.54
CA ASP A 108 47.06 9.02 22.57
C ASP A 108 47.50 8.28 23.88
N LEU A 109 47.02 7.03 23.92
CA LEU A 109 47.72 5.77 24.28
C LEU A 109 49.26 5.82 24.42
N ASP A 110 49.84 5.10 25.41
CA ASP A 110 50.42 3.75 25.21
C ASP A 110 50.95 3.05 26.51
N SER A 111 51.14 1.73 26.44
CA SER A 111 52.11 0.88 27.18
C SER A 111 52.07 0.67 28.72
N ALA A 112 51.53 -0.49 29.10
CA ALA A 112 52.23 -1.67 29.68
C ALA A 112 53.02 -1.68 31.03
N ASP A 113 52.75 -2.78 31.77
CA ASP A 113 53.68 -3.65 32.55
C ASP A 113 53.94 -3.42 34.08
N GLY A 114 54.03 -4.55 34.80
CA GLY A 114 54.55 -4.73 36.17
C GLY A 114 53.66 -4.30 37.36
N SER A 115 53.72 -4.94 38.54
CA SER A 115 54.26 -6.27 38.93
C SER A 115 53.75 -6.67 40.33
N GLU A 116 53.85 -7.95 40.70
CA GLU A 116 53.39 -8.53 41.98
C GLU A 116 54.18 -8.04 43.22
N GLU A 117 53.55 -8.04 44.41
CA GLU A 117 54.20 -8.50 45.66
C GLU A 117 53.15 -9.02 46.67
N SER A 118 53.48 -10.02 47.49
CA SER A 118 52.50 -10.85 48.22
C SER A 118 52.84 -11.18 49.69
N LYS A 119 51.80 -11.14 50.55
CA LYS A 119 51.74 -11.57 51.97
C LYS A 119 50.25 -11.77 52.34
N SER A 120 49.84 -12.52 53.36
CA SER A 120 50.44 -13.63 54.14
C SER A 120 49.30 -14.26 54.98
N PRO A 121 49.19 -15.58 55.14
CA PRO A 121 47.92 -16.20 55.56
C PRO A 121 47.67 -16.17 57.07
N GLU A 122 46.81 -15.25 57.52
CA GLU A 122 46.09 -15.38 58.81
C GLU A 122 44.69 -14.71 58.83
N GLU A 123 44.30 -14.00 57.77
CA GLU A 123 42.91 -13.58 57.49
C GLU A 123 42.25 -14.59 56.52
N GLN A 124 41.83 -15.76 57.04
CA GLN A 124 41.41 -16.88 56.19
C GLN A 124 40.16 -17.64 56.69
N ILE A 125 39.28 -16.97 57.44
CA ILE A 125 38.03 -17.56 57.98
C ILE A 125 36.79 -16.63 57.87
N GLU A 126 36.93 -15.31 57.68
CA GLU A 126 35.78 -14.37 57.60
C GLU A 126 35.52 -13.74 56.21
N GLU A 127 36.16 -14.24 55.15
CA GLU A 127 35.94 -13.76 53.76
C GLU A 127 35.53 -14.87 52.75
N GLU A 128 35.10 -16.03 53.24
CA GLU A 128 34.60 -17.16 52.41
C GLU A 128 33.06 -17.27 52.44
N LEU A 129 32.35 -16.15 52.65
CA LEU A 129 30.88 -16.11 52.82
C LEU A 129 30.18 -14.90 52.16
N LEU A 130 30.90 -14.15 51.32
CA LEU A 130 30.38 -12.94 50.64
C LEU A 130 30.57 -12.91 49.11
N GLU A 131 31.23 -13.90 48.50
CA GLU A 131 31.38 -14.03 47.04
C GLU A 131 30.57 -15.20 46.42
N GLU A 132 29.53 -15.70 47.11
CA GLU A 132 28.57 -16.66 46.52
C GLU A 132 27.20 -16.05 46.16
N THR A 133 27.07 -14.71 46.24
CA THR A 133 25.80 -13.98 46.04
C THR A 133 25.83 -12.87 44.97
N SER A 134 26.92 -12.73 44.21
CA SER A 134 27.13 -11.67 43.22
C SER A 134 27.04 -12.11 41.75
N LEU A 135 26.97 -13.43 41.48
CA LEU A 135 26.90 -14.01 40.13
C LEU A 135 25.77 -15.05 39.99
N ILE A 136 24.54 -14.59 40.14
CA ILE A 136 23.36 -15.27 39.57
C ILE A 136 22.89 -14.44 38.39
N ASN A 137 22.76 -15.05 37.21
CA ASN A 137 22.26 -14.38 36.01
C ASN A 137 20.83 -13.86 36.25
N LEU A 138 20.53 -12.65 35.76
CA LEU A 138 19.15 -12.18 35.56
C LEU A 138 18.54 -12.79 34.27
N GLU A 139 18.79 -14.09 34.05
CA GLU A 139 18.24 -14.92 32.97
C GLU A 139 17.41 -16.08 33.51
N ASP A 140 16.64 -15.85 34.57
CA ASP A 140 15.50 -16.70 34.95
C ASP A 140 14.38 -15.84 35.54
N ASP A 141 13.51 -15.31 34.66
CA ASP A 141 12.13 -14.96 35.02
C ASP A 141 11.35 -16.27 35.25
N GLU A 142 11.71 -17.02 36.31
CA GLU A 142 10.97 -18.23 36.69
C GLU A 142 9.49 -17.87 36.96
N LEU A 143 8.60 -18.79 36.59
CA LEU A 143 7.17 -18.67 36.87
C LEU A 143 6.94 -18.57 38.39
N LEU A 144 6.75 -17.34 38.89
CA LEU A 144 6.14 -17.08 40.19
C LEU A 144 4.69 -17.59 40.17
N SER A 145 4.54 -18.88 40.46
CA SER A 145 3.37 -19.66 40.09
C SER A 145 2.07 -19.09 40.65
N VAL A 146 1.06 -18.99 39.79
CA VAL A 146 -0.27 -18.43 40.12
C VAL A 146 -0.93 -19.17 41.30
N GLU A 147 -0.56 -20.43 41.53
CA GLU A 147 -0.96 -21.23 42.69
C GLU A 147 -0.61 -20.61 44.05
N SER A 148 0.38 -19.70 44.10
CA SER A 148 0.76 -18.97 45.32
C SER A 148 -0.09 -17.73 45.62
N ARG A 149 -0.98 -17.28 44.70
CA ARG A 149 -1.59 -15.94 44.75
C ARG A 149 -3.12 -15.87 44.78
N SER A 150 -3.85 -16.99 44.81
CA SER A 150 -5.32 -16.96 44.90
C SER A 150 -5.94 -18.12 45.69
N SER A 151 -7.08 -17.84 46.33
CA SER A 151 -7.89 -18.81 47.09
C SER A 151 -9.36 -18.88 46.62
N GLY A 152 -9.67 -18.26 45.48
CA GLY A 152 -11.01 -18.20 44.90
C GLY A 152 -10.98 -17.92 43.40
N SER A 153 -12.04 -18.33 42.70
CA SER A 153 -12.27 -18.02 41.29
C SER A 153 -13.27 -16.88 41.13
N GLY A 154 -13.06 -16.02 40.14
CA GLY A 154 -13.91 -14.86 39.86
C GLY A 154 -13.49 -14.13 38.59
N LEU A 155 -14.13 -12.99 38.35
CA LEU A 155 -13.77 -12.05 37.30
C LEU A 155 -13.49 -10.68 37.92
N VAL A 156 -12.74 -9.84 37.21
CA VAL A 156 -12.56 -8.42 37.52
C VAL A 156 -13.40 -7.62 36.54
N GLN A 157 -14.32 -6.80 37.06
CA GLN A 157 -15.19 -5.95 36.27
C GLN A 157 -14.64 -4.51 36.20
N LEU A 158 -14.54 -3.93 35.00
CA LEU A 158 -13.91 -2.62 34.79
C LEU A 158 -14.96 -1.51 34.61
N TRP A 159 -14.82 -0.41 35.38
CA TRP A 159 -15.76 0.71 35.41
C TRP A 159 -15.10 2.09 35.39
N GLN A 160 -15.88 3.07 34.95
CA GLN A 160 -15.66 4.49 35.20
C GLN A 160 -16.68 4.96 36.24
N VAL A 161 -16.24 5.71 37.24
CA VAL A 161 -17.09 6.24 38.32
C VAL A 161 -16.87 7.74 38.40
N VAL A 162 -17.95 8.51 38.50
CA VAL A 162 -17.92 9.93 38.86
C VAL A 162 -18.15 10.02 40.37
N PRO A 163 -17.13 10.39 41.19
CA PRO A 163 -17.26 10.43 42.64
C PRO A 163 -18.39 11.35 43.14
N ASP A 164 -18.90 11.08 44.34
CA ASP A 164 -19.94 11.89 44.97
C ASP A 164 -19.50 13.35 45.12
N GLY A 165 -20.38 14.28 44.74
CA GLY A 165 -20.17 15.72 44.88
C GLY A 165 -19.61 16.40 43.62
N GLN A 166 -19.12 15.64 42.64
CA GLN A 166 -18.72 16.17 41.33
C GLN A 166 -19.96 16.72 40.58
N GLN A 167 -21.08 16.00 40.64
CA GLN A 167 -22.36 16.36 40.01
C GLN A 167 -22.85 17.75 40.46
N SER A 168 -22.65 18.08 41.74
CA SER A 168 -23.06 19.36 42.33
C SER A 168 -22.21 20.58 41.93
N LYS A 169 -21.10 20.40 41.18
CA LYS A 169 -20.27 21.54 40.74
C LYS A 169 -21.00 22.48 39.77
N GLU A 170 -21.73 21.90 38.81
CA GLU A 170 -22.51 22.63 37.80
C GLU A 170 -23.97 22.15 37.72
N GLY A 171 -24.41 21.29 38.64
CA GLY A 171 -25.75 20.69 38.64
C GLY A 171 -25.95 19.61 37.56
N LYS A 172 -24.86 19.04 37.03
CA LYS A 172 -24.84 18.07 35.92
C LYS A 172 -24.98 16.65 36.44
N THR A 173 -25.69 15.81 35.70
CA THR A 173 -25.79 14.37 35.98
C THR A 173 -24.50 13.64 35.63
N THR A 174 -24.28 12.46 36.23
CA THR A 174 -23.20 11.54 35.85
C THR A 174 -23.22 11.20 34.36
N SER A 175 -24.41 11.07 33.74
CA SER A 175 -24.56 10.79 32.31
C SER A 175 -24.06 11.96 31.44
N GLU A 176 -24.38 13.21 31.79
CA GLU A 176 -23.85 14.40 31.08
C GLU A 176 -22.32 14.50 31.18
N ILE A 177 -21.76 14.30 32.37
CA ILE A 177 -20.31 14.34 32.60
C ILE A 177 -19.59 13.25 31.78
N MET A 178 -20.03 12.00 31.87
CA MET A 178 -19.41 10.89 31.15
C MET A 178 -19.60 10.97 29.63
N LYS A 179 -20.73 11.52 29.15
CA LYS A 179 -20.96 11.73 27.72
C LYS A 179 -20.01 12.77 27.12
N ALA A 180 -19.68 13.83 27.86
CA ALA A 180 -18.68 14.81 27.44
C ALA A 180 -17.26 14.20 27.39
N LEU A 181 -16.97 13.23 28.25
CA LEU A 181 -15.67 12.54 28.32
C LEU A 181 -15.43 11.50 27.23
N GLN A 182 -16.44 11.12 26.44
CA GLN A 182 -16.29 10.19 25.30
C GLN A 182 -15.47 8.94 25.66
N CYS A 183 -15.93 8.19 26.67
CA CYS A 183 -15.26 7.01 27.20
C CYS A 183 -13.92 7.21 27.94
N LYS A 184 -13.52 8.43 28.34
CA LYS A 184 -12.35 8.63 29.24
C LYS A 184 -12.74 8.57 30.71
N PRO A 185 -11.82 8.20 31.63
CA PRO A 185 -10.43 7.73 31.44
C PRO A 185 -10.28 6.25 31.04
N ASN A 186 -9.10 5.89 30.51
CA ASN A 186 -8.70 4.49 30.29
C ASN A 186 -8.17 3.85 31.59
N HIS A 187 -8.26 2.52 31.71
CA HIS A 187 -7.61 1.73 32.77
C HIS A 187 -6.17 1.41 32.37
N ASN A 188 -5.20 1.85 33.16
CA ASN A 188 -3.78 1.55 32.95
C ASN A 188 -3.47 0.08 33.28
N LEU A 189 -2.79 -0.64 32.36
CA LEU A 189 -2.41 -2.04 32.54
C LEU A 189 -0.89 -2.20 32.69
N TYR A 190 -0.49 -2.68 33.87
CA TYR A 190 0.90 -2.81 34.30
C TYR A 190 1.34 -4.28 34.22
N PRO A 191 2.61 -4.57 33.91
CA PRO A 191 3.12 -5.94 33.95
C PRO A 191 3.06 -6.52 35.37
N SER A 192 3.03 -7.85 35.46
CA SER A 192 2.91 -8.60 36.73
C SER A 192 4.06 -8.36 37.73
N GLY A 193 5.20 -7.82 37.29
CA GLY A 193 6.39 -7.58 38.11
C GLY A 193 7.02 -6.20 37.91
N GLY A 194 7.56 -5.65 39.00
CA GLY A 194 8.63 -4.64 39.02
C GLY A 194 8.31 -3.20 38.59
N GLN A 195 7.57 -2.99 37.51
CA GLN A 195 7.49 -1.70 36.82
C GLN A 195 6.49 -0.71 37.47
N SER A 196 6.84 0.57 37.40
CA SER A 196 5.98 1.73 37.69
C SER A 196 5.21 2.25 36.47
N GLU A 197 5.64 1.90 35.27
CA GLU A 197 5.00 2.29 34.00
C GLU A 197 4.02 1.22 33.51
N HIS A 198 3.00 1.64 32.75
CA HIS A 198 2.02 0.75 32.14
C HIS A 198 2.51 0.25 30.76
N ASN A 199 2.23 -1.00 30.41
CA ASN A 199 2.60 -1.55 29.09
C ASN A 199 1.61 -1.13 27.99
N THR A 200 0.34 -1.04 28.38
CA THR A 200 -0.84 -0.74 27.54
C THR A 200 -1.97 -0.24 28.45
N TYR A 201 -3.12 0.08 27.86
CA TYR A 201 -4.34 0.51 28.55
C TYR A 201 -5.57 -0.12 27.88
N VAL A 202 -6.68 -0.20 28.61
CA VAL A 202 -7.99 -0.68 28.11
C VAL A 202 -9.13 0.22 28.55
N ASN A 203 -10.22 0.23 27.78
CA ASN A 203 -11.37 1.07 28.05
C ASN A 203 -12.60 0.27 28.52
N SER A 204 -13.17 0.64 29.66
CA SER A 204 -14.37 0.00 30.23
C SER A 204 -15.67 0.20 29.41
N CYS A 205 -15.64 1.03 28.36
CA CYS A 205 -16.70 1.10 27.34
C CYS A 205 -16.71 -0.08 26.36
N TYR A 206 -15.57 -0.77 26.16
CA TYR A 206 -15.45 -1.84 25.15
C TYR A 206 -15.29 -3.23 25.78
N VAL A 207 -14.89 -3.28 27.05
CA VAL A 207 -14.82 -4.49 27.87
C VAL A 207 -15.53 -4.26 29.20
N ASP A 208 -16.26 -5.28 29.68
CA ASP A 208 -16.73 -5.32 31.05
C ASP A 208 -15.88 -6.25 31.93
N ASP A 209 -15.37 -7.36 31.40
CA ASP A 209 -14.77 -8.45 32.18
C ASP A 209 -13.34 -8.86 31.81
N ALA A 210 -12.57 -9.19 32.85
CA ALA A 210 -11.27 -9.85 32.77
C ALA A 210 -11.21 -11.03 33.76
N LEU A 211 -10.39 -12.05 33.49
CA LEU A 211 -10.20 -13.17 34.42
C LEU A 211 -9.39 -12.73 35.65
N TYR A 212 -9.86 -13.04 36.85
CA TYR A 212 -9.11 -12.80 38.10
C TYR A 212 -8.01 -13.87 38.28
N LEU A 213 -6.76 -13.43 38.50
CA LEU A 213 -5.60 -14.29 38.80
C LEU A 213 -5.13 -14.20 40.26
N GLY A 214 -5.48 -13.12 40.96
CA GLY A 214 -5.04 -12.81 42.32
C GLY A 214 -5.14 -11.31 42.63
N GLU A 215 -4.67 -10.89 43.81
CA GLU A 215 -4.65 -9.48 44.20
C GLU A 215 -3.47 -9.16 45.14
N ASP A 216 -3.08 -7.89 45.18
CA ASP A 216 -2.25 -7.30 46.25
C ASP A 216 -3.02 -6.15 46.93
N THR A 217 -2.36 -5.31 47.74
CA THR A 217 -3.01 -4.16 48.41
C THR A 217 -3.70 -3.21 47.43
N ASN A 218 -3.07 -2.94 46.28
CA ASN A 218 -3.41 -1.85 45.36
C ASN A 218 -3.92 -2.35 43.99
N TYR A 219 -3.57 -3.56 43.58
CA TYR A 219 -3.87 -4.09 42.24
C TYR A 219 -4.67 -5.40 42.28
N TYR A 220 -5.43 -5.64 41.20
CA TYR A 220 -5.87 -6.99 40.81
C TYR A 220 -4.96 -7.52 39.70
N TYR A 221 -4.53 -8.77 39.80
CA TYR A 221 -3.87 -9.49 38.71
C TYR A 221 -4.92 -10.07 37.78
N ILE A 222 -4.76 -9.84 36.47
CA ILE A 222 -5.79 -10.14 35.46
C ILE A 222 -5.23 -10.80 34.20
N TYR A 223 -6.12 -11.50 33.47
CA TYR A 223 -5.91 -11.92 32.09
C TYR A 223 -7.04 -11.39 31.18
N LEU A 224 -6.67 -10.64 30.13
CA LEU A 224 -7.60 -9.97 29.21
C LEU A 224 -6.98 -9.75 27.82
N SER A 225 -7.66 -10.18 26.75
CA SER A 225 -7.21 -10.03 25.35
C SER A 225 -5.75 -10.47 25.14
N GLY A 226 -5.38 -11.61 25.74
CA GLY A 226 -4.04 -12.20 25.69
C GLY A 226 -2.99 -11.47 26.55
N TYR A 227 -3.34 -10.39 27.23
CA TYR A 227 -2.47 -9.68 28.18
C TYR A 227 -2.58 -10.30 29.58
N GLU A 228 -1.45 -10.75 30.13
CA GLU A 228 -1.29 -11.09 31.54
C GLU A 228 -0.58 -9.94 32.26
N GLY A 229 -1.16 -9.46 33.36
CA GLY A 229 -0.61 -8.35 34.13
C GLY A 229 -1.50 -7.98 35.32
N LYS A 230 -1.53 -6.70 35.66
CA LYS A 230 -2.30 -6.16 36.78
C LYS A 230 -2.94 -4.80 36.46
N VAL A 231 -4.08 -4.53 37.08
CA VAL A 231 -4.87 -3.29 36.95
C VAL A 231 -5.07 -2.67 38.34
N PRO A 232 -5.01 -1.32 38.50
CA PRO A 232 -5.31 -0.66 39.77
C PRO A 232 -6.72 -1.00 40.26
N LYS A 233 -6.89 -1.12 41.59
CA LYS A 233 -8.22 -1.26 42.21
C LYS A 233 -9.06 0.00 42.08
N SER A 234 -8.43 1.16 42.21
CA SER A 234 -8.99 2.48 41.87
C SER A 234 -7.85 3.44 41.52
N GLU A 235 -8.08 4.34 40.57
CA GLU A 235 -7.15 5.39 40.13
C GLU A 235 -7.96 6.64 39.76
N SER A 236 -7.61 7.82 40.31
CA SER A 236 -8.32 9.09 40.08
C SER A 236 -7.68 9.90 38.95
N HIS A 237 -8.48 10.24 37.95
CA HIS A 237 -8.12 11.05 36.79
C HIS A 237 -8.84 12.39 36.85
N TRP A 238 -8.27 13.44 36.24
CA TRP A 238 -8.81 14.80 36.31
C TRP A 238 -8.97 15.42 34.92
N PHE A 239 -10.15 15.96 34.63
CA PHE A 239 -10.50 16.53 33.33
C PHE A 239 -11.10 17.91 33.49
N GLU A 240 -10.72 18.86 32.63
CA GLU A 240 -11.37 20.17 32.56
C GLU A 240 -12.42 20.19 31.45
N LEU A 241 -13.68 20.31 31.82
CA LEU A 241 -14.82 20.23 30.92
C LEU A 241 -15.61 21.55 30.94
N ASP A 242 -15.99 22.05 29.77
CA ASP A 242 -17.04 23.06 29.64
C ASP A 242 -18.35 22.32 29.33
N LEU A 243 -19.14 22.03 30.37
CA LEU A 243 -20.42 21.31 30.23
C LEU A 243 -21.59 22.24 29.94
N ASN A 244 -21.36 23.56 29.87
CA ASN A 244 -22.38 24.58 29.60
C ASN A 244 -22.27 25.18 28.18
N ASN A 245 -21.11 25.04 27.53
CA ASN A 245 -20.73 25.65 26.26
C ASN A 245 -20.69 27.20 26.36
N ASP A 246 -20.24 27.72 27.50
CA ASP A 246 -20.10 29.16 27.75
C ASP A 246 -18.64 29.65 27.85
N GLY A 247 -17.67 28.75 27.71
CA GLY A 247 -16.23 28.99 27.85
C GLY A 247 -15.69 28.71 29.26
N THR A 248 -16.55 28.51 30.26
CA THR A 248 -16.14 28.18 31.62
C THR A 248 -15.78 26.70 31.73
N LYS A 249 -14.50 26.39 31.91
CA LYS A 249 -14.06 25.04 32.25
C LYS A 249 -14.20 24.78 33.75
N VAL A 250 -14.73 23.61 34.10
CA VAL A 250 -14.74 23.08 35.48
C VAL A 250 -13.93 21.79 35.54
N LYS A 251 -13.07 21.68 36.57
CA LYS A 251 -12.22 20.51 36.79
C LYS A 251 -13.01 19.41 37.51
N TYR A 252 -13.25 18.31 36.81
CA TYR A 252 -13.94 17.09 37.26
C TYR A 252 -12.94 15.99 37.63
N GLU A 253 -13.25 15.24 38.69
CA GLU A 253 -12.57 13.97 39.01
C GLU A 253 -13.38 12.81 38.45
N ILE A 254 -12.70 11.82 37.86
CA ILE A 254 -13.29 10.58 37.34
C ILE A 254 -12.37 9.43 37.75
N GLN A 255 -12.91 8.38 38.36
CA GLN A 255 -12.13 7.22 38.79
C GLN A 255 -12.29 6.06 37.80
N THR A 256 -11.17 5.47 37.38
CA THR A 256 -11.19 4.07 36.90
C THR A 256 -11.23 3.16 38.13
N VAL A 257 -12.22 2.27 38.18
CA VAL A 257 -12.41 1.35 39.31
C VAL A 257 -12.55 -0.08 38.80
N ALA A 258 -11.86 -1.00 39.46
CA ALA A 258 -11.95 -2.43 39.20
C ALA A 258 -12.67 -3.12 40.36
N TYR A 259 -13.64 -4.00 40.07
CA TYR A 259 -14.39 -4.73 41.08
C TYR A 259 -14.22 -6.25 40.91
N TYR A 260 -13.78 -6.95 41.96
CA TYR A 260 -13.78 -8.41 41.97
C TYR A 260 -15.19 -8.98 42.16
N ILE A 261 -15.66 -9.77 41.20
CA ILE A 261 -16.94 -10.48 41.21
C ILE A 261 -16.69 -11.98 41.36
N SER A 262 -17.25 -12.61 42.39
CA SER A 262 -16.96 -14.01 42.68
C SER A 262 -17.57 -14.98 41.66
N GLY A 263 -16.89 -16.07 41.36
CA GLY A 263 -17.44 -17.18 40.57
C GLY A 263 -18.51 -18.00 41.30
N GLY A 264 -18.74 -17.76 42.59
CA GLY A 264 -19.62 -18.56 43.43
C GLY A 264 -19.05 -19.94 43.78
N THR A 265 -19.66 -20.62 44.76
CA THR A 265 -19.17 -21.90 45.28
C THR A 265 -19.74 -23.14 44.57
N THR A 266 -20.85 -22.99 43.84
CA THR A 266 -21.49 -24.09 43.09
C THR A 266 -20.96 -24.19 41.66
N MET A 267 -20.15 -25.21 41.37
CA MET A 267 -19.92 -25.63 39.99
C MET A 267 -21.20 -26.22 39.39
N TYR A 268 -21.98 -25.38 38.72
CA TYR A 268 -23.06 -25.88 37.87
C TYR A 268 -22.48 -26.55 36.62
N SER A 269 -22.53 -27.88 36.58
CA SER A 269 -22.15 -28.67 35.41
C SER A 269 -23.23 -28.56 34.32
N LEU A 270 -23.31 -27.41 33.67
CA LEU A 270 -24.17 -27.18 32.52
C LEU A 270 -23.30 -27.09 31.27
N GLN A 271 -23.44 -28.08 30.39
CA GLN A 271 -23.40 -27.77 28.97
C GLN A 271 -24.65 -26.93 28.69
N GLU A 272 -24.52 -25.60 28.84
CA GLU A 272 -25.57 -24.67 28.45
C GLU A 272 -25.72 -24.73 26.93
N LYS A 273 -26.62 -25.63 26.50
CA LYS A 273 -27.13 -25.67 25.15
C LYS A 273 -28.06 -24.46 24.99
N THR A 274 -27.48 -23.31 24.66
CA THR A 274 -28.26 -22.09 24.43
C THR A 274 -28.87 -22.11 23.04
N GLU A 275 -30.17 -21.84 22.99
CA GLU A 275 -30.80 -21.27 21.79
C GLU A 275 -30.06 -19.96 21.41
N PRO A 276 -30.03 -19.56 20.13
CA PRO A 276 -29.42 -18.29 19.73
C PRO A 276 -30.04 -17.12 20.49
N LEU A 277 -29.21 -16.31 21.15
CA LEU A 277 -29.66 -15.08 21.80
C LEU A 277 -29.78 -13.97 20.74
N ASP A 278 -30.98 -13.41 20.62
CA ASP A 278 -31.24 -12.22 19.82
C ASP A 278 -30.72 -10.98 20.59
N VAL A 279 -29.46 -10.66 20.37
CA VAL A 279 -28.74 -9.52 20.99
C VAL A 279 -28.15 -8.64 19.89
N PRO A 280 -28.05 -7.31 20.12
CA PRO A 280 -27.55 -6.39 19.11
C PRO A 280 -26.11 -6.74 18.68
N GLU A 281 -25.88 -6.68 17.37
CA GLU A 281 -24.53 -6.54 16.83
C GLU A 281 -24.01 -5.16 17.25
N LEU A 282 -22.89 -5.13 17.97
CA LEU A 282 -22.31 -3.91 18.52
C LEU A 282 -21.76 -3.06 17.37
N ASN A 283 -22.43 -1.94 17.06
CA ASN A 283 -22.06 -1.12 15.90
C ASN A 283 -20.64 -0.56 16.05
N TYR A 284 -19.74 -1.07 15.22
CA TYR A 284 -18.28 -0.94 15.27
C TYR A 284 -17.73 0.50 15.18
N TYR A 285 -18.60 1.51 15.08
CA TYR A 285 -18.28 2.90 14.86
C TYR A 285 -18.66 3.82 16.03
N ASP A 286 -19.81 3.59 16.67
CA ASP A 286 -20.40 4.51 17.65
C ASP A 286 -21.01 3.84 18.89
N GLN A 287 -21.09 2.50 18.94
CA GLN A 287 -21.66 1.77 20.08
C GLN A 287 -20.57 1.22 21.00
N TYR A 288 -20.39 1.92 22.11
CA TYR A 288 -19.85 1.38 23.36
C TYR A 288 -20.90 0.55 24.09
N LEU A 289 -20.46 -0.28 25.04
CA LEU A 289 -21.33 -0.87 26.06
C LEU A 289 -21.92 0.28 26.88
N ASP A 290 -23.23 0.56 26.73
CA ASP A 290 -23.89 1.73 27.35
C ASP A 290 -24.08 1.57 28.87
N LYS A 291 -22.96 1.73 29.58
CA LYS A 291 -22.89 1.82 31.04
C LYS A 291 -23.40 3.17 31.57
N TYR A 292 -23.72 4.13 30.72
CA TYR A 292 -24.04 5.51 31.12
C TYR A 292 -25.51 5.74 31.44
N ASN A 293 -26.41 5.01 30.78
CA ASN A 293 -27.85 5.05 31.11
C ASN A 293 -28.24 4.11 32.26
N ASP A 294 -27.44 3.06 32.49
CA ASP A 294 -27.64 2.05 33.56
C ASP A 294 -27.46 2.65 34.99
N ILE A 295 -26.86 3.84 35.09
CA ILE A 295 -26.54 4.55 36.36
C ILE A 295 -27.79 5.10 37.09
N ASN A 296 -28.97 5.06 36.46
CA ASN A 296 -30.21 5.52 37.11
C ASN A 296 -30.64 4.66 38.31
N GLU A 297 -30.21 3.39 38.40
CA GLU A 297 -30.47 2.52 39.56
C GLU A 297 -29.43 2.69 40.68
N ARG A 298 -29.45 3.88 41.28
CA ARG A 298 -28.86 4.31 42.56
C ARG A 298 -27.97 3.30 43.31
N GLY A 299 -26.67 3.59 43.32
CA GLY A 299 -25.79 3.31 44.45
C GLY A 299 -24.99 2.01 44.37
N ILE A 300 -23.68 2.15 44.59
CA ILE A 300 -22.66 1.09 44.60
C ILE A 300 -22.92 0.02 45.69
N THR A 301 -23.90 0.23 46.57
CA THR A 301 -24.19 -0.59 47.76
C THR A 301 -25.11 -1.80 47.53
N THR A 302 -25.76 -1.96 46.36
CA THR A 302 -26.65 -3.11 46.10
C THR A 302 -26.52 -3.73 44.71
N PHE A 303 -25.35 -4.30 44.40
CA PHE A 303 -25.25 -5.29 43.32
C PHE A 303 -26.11 -6.51 43.65
N SER A 304 -27.16 -6.73 42.83
CA SER A 304 -28.07 -7.86 43.00
C SER A 304 -27.37 -9.15 42.58
N THR A 305 -27.07 -10.00 43.57
CA THR A 305 -26.13 -11.13 43.52
C THR A 305 -24.67 -10.73 43.43
N SER A 306 -23.85 -11.29 44.32
CA SER A 306 -22.40 -11.06 44.40
C SER A 306 -21.59 -12.05 43.54
N ILE A 307 -22.18 -12.56 42.45
CA ILE A 307 -21.61 -13.64 41.64
C ILE A 307 -21.75 -13.40 40.14
N VAL A 308 -20.81 -13.96 39.37
CA VAL A 308 -20.82 -13.96 37.90
C VAL A 308 -21.99 -14.77 37.34
N GLN A 309 -22.82 -14.13 36.53
CA GLN A 309 -23.90 -14.73 35.74
C GLN A 309 -23.61 -14.75 34.24
N SER A 310 -22.86 -13.78 33.73
CA SER A 310 -22.68 -13.51 32.28
C SER A 310 -21.22 -13.18 31.91
N PRO A 311 -20.31 -14.16 31.88
CA PRO A 311 -18.96 -14.00 31.33
C PRO A 311 -19.01 -13.85 29.80
N SER A 312 -18.14 -13.03 29.21
CA SER A 312 -17.98 -12.96 27.76
C SER A 312 -17.61 -14.33 27.16
N TYR A 313 -18.15 -14.65 25.98
CA TYR A 313 -18.00 -15.98 25.37
C TYR A 313 -18.06 -15.96 23.84
N TYR A 314 -17.55 -17.01 23.22
CA TYR A 314 -17.56 -17.24 21.77
C TYR A 314 -18.55 -18.33 21.38
N ALA A 315 -19.12 -18.22 20.18
CA ALA A 315 -20.00 -19.22 19.59
C ALA A 315 -19.76 -19.39 18.07
N ASN A 316 -20.09 -20.57 17.56
CA ASN A 316 -20.16 -20.86 16.14
C ASN A 316 -21.59 -20.64 15.62
N GLU A 317 -21.84 -19.48 15.00
CA GLU A 317 -23.08 -19.16 14.30
C GLU A 317 -22.93 -19.50 12.81
N ASN A 318 -23.45 -20.67 12.39
CA ASN A 318 -23.50 -21.12 10.99
C ASN A 318 -22.14 -21.14 10.24
N GLY A 319 -21.03 -21.32 10.95
CA GLY A 319 -19.66 -21.29 10.40
C GLY A 319 -18.91 -19.98 10.66
N THR A 320 -19.58 -18.95 11.19
CA THR A 320 -18.97 -17.68 11.63
C THR A 320 -18.62 -17.76 13.11
N LEU A 321 -17.43 -17.27 13.46
CA LEU A 321 -17.03 -17.07 14.86
C LEU A 321 -17.56 -15.72 15.34
N VAL A 322 -18.35 -15.77 16.42
CA VAL A 322 -18.98 -14.60 17.03
C VAL A 322 -18.56 -14.52 18.49
N HIS A 323 -18.10 -13.34 18.92
CA HIS A 323 -17.75 -13.03 20.30
C HIS A 323 -18.91 -12.24 20.92
N TYR A 324 -19.53 -12.81 21.95
CA TYR A 324 -20.54 -12.20 22.80
C TYR A 324 -19.83 -11.49 23.96
N LEU A 325 -19.77 -10.16 23.89
CA LEU A 325 -19.18 -9.28 24.89
C LEU A 325 -20.22 -8.96 25.96
N THR A 326 -19.91 -9.22 27.22
CA THR A 326 -20.81 -8.89 28.33
C THR A 326 -20.82 -7.38 28.58
N SER A 327 -22.01 -6.84 28.88
CA SER A 327 -22.18 -5.45 29.30
C SER A 327 -22.29 -5.31 30.83
N ASN A 328 -22.58 -6.41 31.53
CA ASN A 328 -22.59 -6.48 32.99
C ASN A 328 -22.54 -7.94 33.46
N VAL A 329 -21.39 -8.42 33.95
CA VAL A 329 -21.19 -9.82 34.43
C VAL A 329 -22.16 -10.29 35.52
N THR A 330 -22.82 -9.38 36.24
CA THR A 330 -23.80 -9.73 37.30
C THR A 330 -25.23 -9.91 36.78
N LYS A 331 -25.52 -9.49 35.54
CA LYS A 331 -26.85 -9.58 34.92
C LYS A 331 -26.89 -10.72 33.89
N ALA A 332 -27.63 -11.80 34.16
CA ALA A 332 -27.80 -12.89 33.19
C ALA A 332 -28.24 -12.39 31.79
N ASN A 333 -27.64 -12.96 30.75
CA ASN A 333 -27.86 -12.64 29.34
C ASN A 333 -27.57 -11.17 28.92
N SER A 334 -26.84 -10.40 29.72
CA SER A 334 -26.44 -9.03 29.41
C SER A 334 -25.27 -8.97 28.41
N TYR A 335 -25.57 -9.14 27.11
CA TYR A 335 -24.56 -9.21 26.04
C TYR A 335 -24.88 -8.29 24.85
N SER A 336 -23.81 -7.85 24.17
CA SER A 336 -23.81 -7.47 22.75
C SER A 336 -22.88 -8.43 21.99
N LYS A 337 -22.92 -8.48 20.65
CA LYS A 337 -22.06 -9.40 19.88
C LYS A 337 -21.29 -8.74 18.73
N VAL A 338 -20.12 -9.31 18.41
CA VAL A 338 -19.30 -8.94 17.24
C VAL A 338 -18.90 -10.18 16.45
N ILE A 339 -18.91 -10.06 15.12
CA ILE A 339 -18.28 -11.04 14.21
C ILE A 339 -16.77 -10.81 14.29
N VAL A 340 -16.00 -11.89 14.44
CA VAL A 340 -14.52 -11.83 14.54
C VAL A 340 -13.79 -12.62 13.46
N GLY A 341 -14.44 -13.61 12.84
CA GLY A 341 -13.81 -14.44 11.81
C GLY A 341 -14.61 -15.70 11.46
N LYS A 342 -13.94 -16.70 10.89
CA LYS A 342 -14.49 -18.04 10.61
C LYS A 342 -14.40 -18.93 11.85
N ALA A 343 -15.44 -19.71 12.13
CA ALA A 343 -15.42 -20.65 13.25
C ALA A 343 -14.50 -21.85 12.96
N PRO A 344 -13.61 -22.25 13.89
CA PRO A 344 -12.79 -23.44 13.71
C PRO A 344 -13.66 -24.71 13.75
N SER A 345 -13.28 -25.73 12.98
CA SER A 345 -14.09 -26.93 12.72
C SER A 345 -14.41 -27.80 13.94
N TRP A 346 -13.67 -27.64 15.04
CA TRP A 346 -13.96 -28.29 16.34
C TRP A 346 -15.03 -27.55 17.17
N MET A 347 -15.34 -26.30 16.84
CA MET A 347 -16.31 -25.49 17.59
C MET A 347 -17.73 -25.86 17.20
N SER A 348 -18.48 -26.44 18.14
CA SER A 348 -19.86 -26.88 17.90
C SER A 348 -20.84 -25.71 18.01
N SER A 349 -21.80 -25.64 17.08
CA SER A 349 -22.91 -24.68 17.19
C SER A 349 -23.80 -24.98 18.41
N ASN A 350 -24.41 -23.93 18.98
CA ASN A 350 -25.24 -23.99 20.20
C ASN A 350 -24.46 -24.44 21.46
N VAL A 351 -23.16 -24.13 21.53
CA VAL A 351 -22.28 -24.32 22.69
C VAL A 351 -21.49 -23.04 22.94
N LYS A 352 -21.42 -22.60 24.20
CA LYS A 352 -20.57 -21.48 24.63
C LYS A 352 -19.12 -21.94 24.82
N TYR A 353 -18.17 -21.15 24.31
CA TYR A 353 -16.74 -21.35 24.50
C TYR A 353 -16.11 -20.09 25.09
N TYR A 354 -15.46 -20.21 26.24
CA TYR A 354 -14.86 -19.10 26.99
C TYR A 354 -13.36 -19.02 26.71
N SER A 355 -12.86 -17.81 26.48
CA SER A 355 -11.45 -17.49 26.23
C SER A 355 -11.24 -16.00 26.57
N TYR A 356 -10.07 -15.65 27.10
CA TYR A 356 -9.62 -14.25 27.25
C TYR A 356 -8.38 -13.95 26.39
N ASP A 357 -8.10 -14.77 25.37
CA ASP A 357 -6.95 -14.61 24.47
C ASP A 357 -7.26 -14.75 22.98
N GLY A 358 -8.43 -15.32 22.64
CA GLY A 358 -8.82 -15.69 21.28
C GLY A 358 -8.13 -16.97 20.78
N ILE A 359 -7.38 -17.69 21.64
CA ILE A 359 -6.48 -18.79 21.26
C ILE A 359 -6.85 -20.11 21.93
N TYR A 360 -7.01 -20.11 23.26
CA TYR A 360 -7.34 -21.30 24.07
C TYR A 360 -8.77 -21.22 24.63
N PHE A 361 -9.61 -22.18 24.23
CA PHE A 361 -11.05 -22.15 24.47
C PHE A 361 -11.51 -23.21 25.47
N TYR A 362 -12.46 -22.86 26.33
CA TYR A 362 -12.93 -23.69 27.44
C TYR A 362 -14.46 -23.76 27.45
N THR A 363 -15.06 -24.89 27.79
CA THR A 363 -16.53 -24.98 27.96
C THR A 363 -17.05 -24.50 29.33
N ASN A 364 -16.16 -24.00 30.19
CA ASN A 364 -16.47 -23.34 31.46
C ASN A 364 -15.36 -22.33 31.77
N TRP A 365 -15.72 -21.05 31.90
CA TRP A 365 -14.76 -19.96 32.16
C TRP A 365 -13.92 -20.16 33.43
N ARG A 366 -14.44 -20.85 34.44
CA ARG A 366 -13.70 -21.15 35.70
C ARG A 366 -12.52 -22.11 35.49
N ASN A 367 -12.44 -22.75 34.32
CA ASN A 367 -11.35 -23.65 33.96
C ASN A 367 -10.22 -22.95 33.20
N ILE A 368 -10.37 -21.67 32.80
CA ILE A 368 -9.38 -20.96 31.99
C ILE A 368 -8.02 -20.91 32.71
N LYS A 369 -6.94 -21.16 31.97
CA LYS A 369 -5.56 -21.00 32.41
C LYS A 369 -4.79 -20.23 31.34
N VAL A 370 -3.93 -19.30 31.77
CA VAL A 370 -3.10 -18.46 30.88
C VAL A 370 -2.18 -19.30 29.98
N ASN A 371 -1.78 -20.49 30.44
CA ASN A 371 -0.96 -21.45 29.69
C ASN A 371 -1.75 -22.40 28.76
N GLY A 372 -3.05 -22.18 28.55
CA GLY A 372 -3.91 -23.03 27.72
C GLY A 372 -4.22 -24.43 28.28
N GLN A 373 -3.75 -24.76 29.50
CA GLN A 373 -3.97 -26.08 30.10
C GLN A 373 -5.46 -26.31 30.36
N GLY A 374 -5.99 -27.45 29.90
CA GLY A 374 -7.40 -27.83 30.04
C GLY A 374 -8.33 -27.24 28.97
N ALA A 375 -7.82 -26.52 27.98
CA ALA A 375 -8.60 -26.03 26.85
C ALA A 375 -9.07 -27.18 25.94
N VAL A 376 -10.24 -27.04 25.30
CA VAL A 376 -10.78 -28.01 24.34
C VAL A 376 -9.86 -28.23 23.14
N ASN A 377 -9.07 -27.20 22.83
CA ASN A 377 -8.11 -27.15 21.74
C ASN A 377 -6.66 -27.01 22.24
N GLN A 378 -6.34 -27.46 23.47
CA GLN A 378 -4.99 -27.38 24.04
C GLN A 378 -3.90 -27.93 23.12
N SER A 379 -4.18 -29.00 22.36
CA SER A 379 -3.23 -29.61 21.40
C SER A 379 -3.25 -28.98 20.00
N ASN A 380 -4.12 -27.99 19.75
CA ASN A 380 -4.21 -27.25 18.48
C ASN A 380 -4.77 -25.83 18.75
N PRO A 381 -3.96 -24.93 19.34
CA PRO A 381 -4.37 -23.55 19.62
C PRO A 381 -4.86 -22.85 18.35
N PHE A 382 -5.96 -22.10 18.48
CA PHE A 382 -6.57 -21.41 17.34
C PHE A 382 -5.92 -20.04 17.18
N TYR A 383 -5.68 -19.63 15.94
CA TYR A 383 -5.24 -18.28 15.63
C TYR A 383 -6.15 -17.77 14.52
N ASN A 384 -6.97 -16.77 14.86
CA ASN A 384 -7.92 -16.17 13.93
C ASN A 384 -7.16 -15.56 12.74
N TYR A 385 -7.37 -16.07 11.53
CA TYR A 385 -6.48 -15.85 10.38
C TYR A 385 -6.16 -14.37 10.14
N TYR A 386 -7.17 -13.52 9.95
CA TYR A 386 -6.96 -12.08 9.71
C TYR A 386 -6.43 -11.28 10.90
N GLN A 387 -6.57 -11.82 12.13
CA GLN A 387 -6.08 -11.17 13.34
C GLN A 387 -4.57 -11.37 13.49
N TYR A 388 -4.05 -12.51 13.02
CA TYR A 388 -2.63 -12.88 13.06
C TYR A 388 -1.94 -12.83 11.69
N LEU A 389 -2.67 -12.51 10.61
CA LEU A 389 -2.14 -12.25 9.28
C LEU A 389 -1.18 -11.06 9.32
N PRO A 390 0.11 -11.23 8.98
CA PRO A 390 1.04 -10.10 8.94
C PRO A 390 0.61 -9.05 7.91
N VAL A 391 0.68 -7.76 8.25
CA VAL A 391 0.31 -6.65 7.34
C VAL A 391 1.23 -6.58 6.11
N ARG A 392 2.36 -7.29 6.11
CA ARG A 392 3.26 -7.46 4.94
C ARG A 392 2.79 -8.48 3.90
N SER A 393 1.62 -9.09 4.11
CA SER A 393 0.89 -9.87 3.09
C SER A 393 0.29 -8.98 1.99
N LYS A 394 -0.30 -9.60 0.96
CA LYS A 394 -1.14 -8.92 -0.05
C LYS A 394 -2.51 -9.59 -0.13
N SER A 395 -3.51 -8.84 -0.58
CA SER A 395 -4.83 -9.34 -0.94
C SER A 395 -4.86 -9.78 -2.40
N ASN A 396 -5.61 -10.85 -2.67
CA ASN A 396 -5.86 -11.43 -4.00
C ASN A 396 -7.02 -10.75 -4.75
N TYR A 397 -7.50 -9.60 -4.25
CA TYR A 397 -8.58 -8.81 -4.84
C TYR A 397 -8.11 -7.59 -5.64
N SER A 398 -8.73 -7.40 -6.80
CA SER A 398 -8.61 -6.20 -7.62
C SER A 398 -9.41 -5.03 -7.05
N ALA A 399 -8.95 -3.80 -7.35
CA ALA A 399 -9.52 -2.54 -6.88
C ALA A 399 -11.06 -2.48 -6.86
N ASN A 400 -11.70 -2.88 -7.96
CA ASN A 400 -13.16 -2.84 -8.14
C ASN A 400 -13.97 -3.68 -7.14
N ILE A 401 -13.37 -4.70 -6.51
CA ILE A 401 -14.07 -5.56 -5.54
C ILE A 401 -14.30 -4.81 -4.22
N PHE A 402 -13.33 -3.99 -3.78
CA PHE A 402 -13.47 -3.11 -2.62
C PHE A 402 -14.61 -2.10 -2.82
N ASP A 403 -14.70 -1.48 -4.00
CA ASP A 403 -15.75 -0.50 -4.30
C ASP A 403 -17.13 -1.14 -4.42
N ASN A 404 -17.23 -2.32 -5.06
CA ASN A 404 -18.48 -3.09 -5.09
C ASN A 404 -18.97 -3.45 -3.68
N TYR A 405 -18.09 -4.03 -2.84
CA TYR A 405 -18.45 -4.37 -1.46
C TYR A 405 -18.81 -3.13 -0.63
N THR A 406 -18.06 -2.02 -0.77
CA THR A 406 -18.34 -0.73 -0.12
C THR A 406 -19.74 -0.24 -0.45
N ASN A 407 -20.09 -0.19 -1.74
CA ASN A 407 -21.38 0.29 -2.21
C ASN A 407 -22.55 -0.59 -1.76
N SER A 408 -22.34 -1.92 -1.63
CA SER A 408 -23.38 -2.85 -1.21
C SER A 408 -23.61 -2.96 0.30
N ASN A 409 -22.60 -2.70 1.15
CA ASN A 409 -22.63 -3.11 2.57
C ASN A 409 -22.64 -1.96 3.60
N GLY A 410 -22.57 -0.70 3.16
CA GLY A 410 -22.74 0.44 4.08
C GLY A 410 -22.11 1.75 3.62
N GLY A 411 -21.22 1.74 2.64
CA GLY A 411 -20.44 2.90 2.21
C GLY A 411 -21.20 4.07 1.61
N ALA A 412 -22.44 3.90 1.15
CA ALA A 412 -23.21 4.95 0.48
C ALA A 412 -23.24 6.27 1.29
N GLY A 413 -22.73 7.35 0.69
CA GLY A 413 -22.58 8.68 1.31
C GLY A 413 -21.31 8.89 2.16
N GLY A 414 -20.45 7.87 2.29
CA GLY A 414 -19.17 7.93 2.99
C GLY A 414 -17.95 7.95 2.06
N LYS A 415 -16.82 8.41 2.59
CA LYS A 415 -15.56 8.66 1.87
C LYS A 415 -14.75 7.41 1.50
N LEU A 416 -15.23 6.20 1.79
CA LEU A 416 -14.67 4.95 1.25
C LEU A 416 -15.18 4.61 -0.16
N VAL A 417 -16.26 5.25 -0.64
CA VAL A 417 -16.79 4.99 -1.99
C VAL A 417 -15.77 5.41 -3.06
N ASN A 418 -15.47 4.53 -4.00
CA ASN A 418 -14.51 4.72 -5.09
C ASN A 418 -13.08 4.97 -4.59
N THR A 419 -12.62 4.13 -3.64
CA THR A 419 -11.27 4.17 -3.07
C THR A 419 -10.48 2.86 -3.23
N GLY A 420 -11.08 1.82 -3.82
CA GLY A 420 -10.47 0.50 -3.98
C GLY A 420 -9.12 0.51 -4.70
N GLN A 421 -8.92 1.42 -5.65
CA GLN A 421 -7.64 1.63 -6.35
C GLN A 421 -6.52 2.09 -5.41
N TYR A 422 -6.83 2.87 -4.36
CA TYR A 422 -5.83 3.36 -3.42
C TYR A 422 -5.40 2.24 -2.45
N PHE A 423 -6.36 1.43 -1.98
CA PHE A 423 -6.08 0.23 -1.18
C PHE A 423 -5.33 -0.84 -1.98
N TYR A 424 -5.59 -0.95 -3.29
CA TYR A 424 -4.78 -1.81 -4.17
C TYR A 424 -3.34 -1.28 -4.33
N ALA A 425 -3.16 0.04 -4.50
CA ALA A 425 -1.85 0.64 -4.76
C ALA A 425 -0.85 0.55 -3.58
N VAL A 426 -1.33 0.58 -2.32
CA VAL A 426 -0.43 0.48 -1.15
C VAL A 426 0.31 -0.87 -1.05
N GLN A 427 -0.23 -1.92 -1.69
CA GLN A 427 0.35 -3.27 -1.67
C GLN A 427 1.72 -3.33 -2.38
N ASP A 428 1.88 -2.57 -3.46
CA ASP A 428 3.12 -2.50 -4.24
C ASP A 428 3.99 -1.29 -3.86
N LYS A 429 3.36 -0.21 -3.40
CA LYS A 429 4.06 1.02 -3.02
C LYS A 429 4.71 0.96 -1.63
N TYR A 430 4.03 0.35 -0.66
CA TYR A 430 4.47 0.29 0.74
C TYR A 430 4.60 -1.13 1.30
N GLY A 431 4.17 -2.17 0.57
CA GLY A 431 4.15 -3.54 1.07
C GLY A 431 3.20 -3.70 2.26
N ILE A 432 1.99 -3.17 2.13
CA ILE A 432 0.92 -3.25 3.14
C ILE A 432 -0.29 -3.94 2.51
N ASN A 433 -0.88 -4.93 3.18
CA ASN A 433 -2.09 -5.61 2.74
C ASN A 433 -3.25 -4.60 2.61
N GLY A 434 -3.72 -4.43 1.37
CA GLY A 434 -4.73 -3.43 1.01
C GLY A 434 -6.10 -3.73 1.61
N ALA A 435 -6.48 -5.01 1.69
CA ALA A 435 -7.74 -5.43 2.29
C ALA A 435 -7.74 -5.31 3.82
N LEU A 436 -6.60 -5.54 4.46
CA LEU A 436 -6.44 -5.32 5.90
C LEU A 436 -6.49 -3.82 6.23
N GLN A 437 -5.82 -2.96 5.46
CA GLN A 437 -5.95 -1.50 5.63
C GLN A 437 -7.37 -1.00 5.28
N TYR A 438 -8.05 -1.62 4.31
CA TYR A 438 -9.45 -1.32 4.00
C TYR A 438 -10.39 -1.71 5.16
N ALA A 439 -10.17 -2.87 5.79
CA ALA A 439 -10.91 -3.30 6.98
C ALA A 439 -10.67 -2.37 8.19
N MET A 440 -9.44 -1.89 8.40
CA MET A 440 -9.17 -0.77 9.33
C MET A 440 -9.97 0.47 8.94
N GLY A 441 -9.94 0.84 7.65
CA GLY A 441 -10.67 1.99 7.12
C GLY A 441 -12.17 1.94 7.41
N ILE A 442 -12.83 0.78 7.25
CA ILE A 442 -14.24 0.61 7.64
C ILE A 442 -14.43 0.90 9.15
N HIS A 443 -13.59 0.31 10.00
CA HIS A 443 -13.70 0.39 11.46
C HIS A 443 -13.52 1.82 11.99
N GLU A 444 -12.39 2.46 11.64
CA GLU A 444 -11.96 3.77 12.16
C GLU A 444 -12.84 4.94 11.68
N SER A 445 -13.56 4.77 10.58
CA SER A 445 -14.35 5.85 9.97
C SER A 445 -15.85 5.62 9.87
N GLY A 446 -16.35 4.44 10.26
CA GLY A 446 -17.76 4.09 10.11
C GLY A 446 -18.19 4.10 8.64
N TRP A 447 -17.47 3.36 7.80
CA TRP A 447 -17.61 3.36 6.33
C TRP A 447 -17.30 4.72 5.66
N GLY A 448 -16.40 5.51 6.22
CA GLY A 448 -15.99 6.83 5.72
C GLY A 448 -16.93 7.98 6.07
N LYS A 449 -17.75 7.83 7.13
CA LYS A 449 -18.85 8.74 7.49
C LYS A 449 -18.59 9.58 8.73
N SER A 450 -17.48 9.36 9.44
CA SER A 450 -17.07 10.24 10.54
C SER A 450 -16.81 11.66 10.05
N SER A 451 -16.97 12.67 10.92
CA SER A 451 -16.64 14.06 10.58
C SER A 451 -15.17 14.21 10.16
N LEU A 452 -14.25 13.49 10.81
CA LEU A 452 -12.85 13.40 10.38
C LEU A 452 -12.72 12.89 8.93
N SER A 453 -13.53 11.93 8.50
CA SER A 453 -13.54 11.45 7.11
C SER A 453 -14.24 12.41 6.15
N ILE A 454 -15.40 12.94 6.51
CA ILE A 454 -16.19 13.84 5.66
C ILE A 454 -15.48 15.18 5.47
N ASP A 455 -15.06 15.83 6.56
CA ASP A 455 -14.56 17.20 6.57
C ASP A 455 -13.04 17.28 6.37
N LYS A 456 -12.29 16.26 6.84
CA LYS A 456 -10.82 16.24 6.85
C LYS A 456 -10.17 15.15 5.98
N ASN A 457 -10.96 14.34 5.25
CA ASN A 457 -10.49 13.18 4.47
C ASN A 457 -9.70 12.13 5.28
N ASN A 458 -9.85 12.13 6.61
CA ASN A 458 -9.09 11.28 7.53
C ASN A 458 -9.90 10.04 7.91
N LEU A 459 -9.57 8.91 7.28
CA LEU A 459 -10.23 7.62 7.46
C LEU A 459 -9.75 6.82 8.68
N PHE A 460 -8.65 7.23 9.33
CA PHE A 460 -7.91 6.37 10.29
C PHE A 460 -7.66 7.06 11.65
N GLY A 461 -8.40 8.13 11.97
CA GLY A 461 -8.24 8.86 13.22
C GLY A 461 -6.86 9.52 13.42
N MET A 462 -6.05 9.68 12.37
CA MET A 462 -4.65 10.10 12.51
C MET A 462 -4.54 11.48 13.16
N ASN A 463 -3.68 11.59 14.18
CA ASN A 463 -3.50 12.74 15.07
C ASN A 463 -4.76 13.22 15.83
N ALA A 464 -5.81 12.42 15.94
CA ALA A 464 -7.02 12.76 16.70
C ALA A 464 -6.79 12.61 18.22
N THR A 465 -5.99 13.51 18.81
CA THR A 465 -5.58 13.44 20.22
C THR A 465 -6.74 13.55 21.19
N ASP A 466 -6.60 12.92 22.36
CA ASP A 466 -7.71 12.71 23.29
C ASP A 466 -8.38 13.97 23.85
N ASN A 467 -7.65 15.09 23.90
CA ASN A 467 -8.14 16.40 24.36
C ASN A 467 -8.92 17.19 23.29
N ASN A 468 -8.74 16.89 22.00
CA ASN A 468 -9.43 17.54 20.89
C ASN A 468 -9.43 16.67 19.61
N PRO A 469 -10.15 15.53 19.58
CA PRO A 469 -9.98 14.55 18.51
C PRO A 469 -10.31 15.10 17.11
N TYR A 470 -11.41 15.85 16.99
CA TYR A 470 -11.79 16.47 15.72
C TYR A 470 -10.86 17.62 15.32
N GLY A 471 -10.50 18.51 16.26
CA GLY A 471 -9.67 19.68 15.95
C GLY A 471 -8.23 19.32 15.58
N ASN A 472 -7.60 18.42 16.35
CA ASN A 472 -6.20 18.04 16.17
C ASN A 472 -5.99 16.96 15.10
N GLY A 473 -7.01 16.15 14.79
CA GLY A 473 -6.96 15.15 13.73
C GLY A 473 -6.49 15.74 12.39
N THR A 474 -5.54 15.08 11.72
CA THR A 474 -4.90 15.61 10.51
C THR A 474 -5.91 15.83 9.38
N SER A 475 -5.82 16.98 8.71
CA SER A 475 -6.54 17.25 7.45
C SER A 475 -5.70 16.82 6.26
N PHE A 476 -6.25 15.99 5.37
CA PHE A 476 -5.57 15.55 4.15
C PHE A 476 -6.18 16.21 2.90
N PRO A 477 -5.38 16.56 1.88
CA PRO A 477 -5.88 17.18 0.65
C PRO A 477 -6.79 16.24 -0.17
N SER A 478 -6.64 14.93 0.01
CA SER A 478 -7.51 13.90 -0.56
C SER A 478 -7.56 12.67 0.34
N VAL A 479 -8.56 11.81 0.13
CA VAL A 479 -8.67 10.51 0.81
C VAL A 479 -7.47 9.61 0.45
N GLU A 480 -7.02 9.67 -0.80
CA GLU A 480 -5.79 9.02 -1.26
C GLU A 480 -4.56 9.43 -0.43
N ALA A 481 -4.39 10.73 -0.16
CA ALA A 481 -3.28 11.22 0.64
C ALA A 481 -3.33 10.66 2.07
N GLY A 482 -4.52 10.55 2.67
CA GLY A 482 -4.73 9.89 3.96
C GLY A 482 -4.39 8.39 3.95
N ILE A 483 -4.84 7.64 2.93
CA ILE A 483 -4.54 6.20 2.77
C ILE A 483 -3.03 5.97 2.60
N ASN A 484 -2.37 6.74 1.74
CA ASN A 484 -0.93 6.67 1.52
C ASN A 484 -0.13 7.04 2.79
N TYR A 485 -0.51 8.11 3.48
CA TYR A 485 0.20 8.57 4.68
C TYR A 485 0.07 7.60 5.85
N HIS A 486 -1.09 6.95 6.01
CA HIS A 486 -1.27 5.88 6.98
C HIS A 486 -0.38 4.66 6.68
N ALA A 487 -0.36 4.21 5.41
CA ALA A 487 0.46 3.08 4.98
C ALA A 487 1.97 3.35 5.16
N ASP A 488 2.43 4.56 4.85
CA ASP A 488 3.81 5.00 5.05
C ASP A 488 4.15 5.15 6.55
N ARG A 489 3.57 6.15 7.22
CA ARG A 489 4.07 6.67 8.52
C ARG A 489 3.51 5.98 9.76
N TYR A 490 2.32 5.40 9.67
CA TYR A 490 1.73 4.65 10.79
C TYR A 490 2.11 3.17 10.69
N LEU A 491 1.93 2.56 9.52
CA LEU A 491 2.22 1.13 9.33
C LEU A 491 3.70 0.87 9.01
N SER A 492 4.21 1.32 7.87
CA SER A 492 5.57 0.91 7.43
C SER A 492 6.69 1.44 8.32
N TRP A 493 6.58 2.68 8.81
CA TRP A 493 7.60 3.29 9.68
C TRP A 493 7.39 3.00 11.18
N GLY A 494 6.19 2.53 11.57
CA GLY A 494 5.79 2.42 12.97
C GLY A 494 5.48 1.00 13.39
N TYR A 495 4.25 0.55 13.15
CA TYR A 495 3.75 -0.75 13.62
C TYR A 495 4.44 -1.98 13.01
N THR A 496 5.32 -1.78 12.03
CA THR A 496 6.09 -2.86 11.38
C THR A 496 7.60 -2.70 11.51
N ASP A 497 8.09 -1.75 12.32
CA ASP A 497 9.53 -1.59 12.57
C ASP A 497 10.00 -2.28 13.87
N PRO A 498 10.74 -3.41 13.79
CA PRO A 498 11.31 -4.07 14.96
C PRO A 498 12.49 -3.32 15.59
N VAL A 499 13.00 -2.27 14.95
CA VAL A 499 14.34 -1.74 15.23
C VAL A 499 14.33 -0.50 16.12
N ASP A 500 13.56 0.54 15.78
CA ASP A 500 13.68 1.89 16.33
C ASP A 500 12.33 2.58 16.69
N ASP A 501 11.17 2.02 16.31
CA ASP A 501 9.85 2.46 16.80
C ASP A 501 9.41 1.75 18.10
N TRP A 502 8.71 2.47 18.99
CA TRP A 502 8.22 1.95 20.27
C TRP A 502 6.84 1.28 20.14
N ARG A 503 6.05 1.63 19.12
CA ARG A 503 4.69 1.12 18.90
C ARG A 503 4.66 -0.32 18.42
N TYR A 504 5.76 -0.78 17.79
CA TYR A 504 5.90 -2.13 17.28
C TYR A 504 5.79 -3.19 18.38
N MET A 505 4.82 -4.09 18.22
CA MET A 505 4.59 -5.26 19.08
C MET A 505 4.31 -6.52 18.23
N GLY A 506 4.80 -6.53 16.99
CA GLY A 506 4.48 -7.51 15.95
C GLY A 506 3.65 -6.89 14.81
N SER A 507 3.95 -7.29 13.57
CA SER A 507 3.39 -6.74 12.33
C SER A 507 1.98 -7.29 12.00
N HIS A 508 1.07 -7.35 12.96
CA HIS A 508 -0.30 -7.91 12.84
C HIS A 508 -1.29 -7.13 13.72
N VAL A 509 -2.59 -7.18 13.43
CA VAL A 509 -3.58 -6.38 14.21
C VAL A 509 -3.74 -6.91 15.65
N GLY A 510 -3.79 -8.23 15.83
CA GLY A 510 -3.54 -8.90 17.11
C GLY A 510 -4.54 -8.62 18.24
N ASN A 511 -4.03 -8.58 19.47
CA ASN A 511 -4.74 -8.48 20.74
C ASN A 511 -3.90 -7.67 21.76
N LYS A 512 -4.34 -7.52 23.01
CA LYS A 512 -3.55 -6.80 24.03
C LYS A 512 -2.28 -7.53 24.48
N GLY A 513 -2.10 -8.80 24.11
CA GLY A 513 -0.85 -9.55 24.32
C GLY A 513 0.18 -9.42 23.18
N SER A 514 -0.24 -9.06 21.95
CA SER A 514 0.62 -9.05 20.75
C SER A 514 0.02 -8.25 19.60
N GLY A 515 0.86 -7.60 18.78
CA GLY A 515 0.43 -6.86 17.60
C GLY A 515 0.01 -5.42 17.87
N MET A 516 -0.54 -4.75 16.85
CA MET A 516 -0.89 -3.33 16.86
C MET A 516 -1.81 -2.93 18.02
N ASN A 517 -2.81 -3.75 18.35
CA ASN A 517 -3.79 -3.52 19.42
C ASN A 517 -3.14 -3.22 20.79
N VAL A 518 -1.92 -3.70 21.05
CA VAL A 518 -1.16 -3.35 22.27
C VAL A 518 -0.95 -1.84 22.40
N ARG A 519 -0.74 -1.09 21.30
CA ARG A 519 -0.40 0.35 21.34
C ARG A 519 -1.26 1.25 20.43
N TYR A 520 -2.15 0.70 19.59
CA TYR A 520 -3.00 1.45 18.65
C TYR A 520 -4.31 1.97 19.26
N ALA A 521 -5.06 1.14 19.98
CA ALA A 521 -6.42 1.45 20.42
C ALA A 521 -6.63 1.16 21.92
N SER A 522 -7.61 1.82 22.55
CA SER A 522 -8.03 1.51 23.93
C SER A 522 -9.05 0.36 24.01
N ASP A 523 -9.61 -0.05 22.87
CA ASP A 523 -10.48 -1.22 22.74
C ASP A 523 -9.64 -2.52 22.72
N PRO A 524 -9.75 -3.40 23.73
CA PRO A 524 -9.01 -4.65 23.74
C PRO A 524 -9.38 -5.60 22.60
N PHE A 525 -10.54 -5.42 21.95
CA PHE A 525 -11.04 -6.28 20.87
C PHE A 525 -10.92 -5.64 19.47
N TRP A 526 -10.25 -4.49 19.35
CA TRP A 526 -9.99 -3.78 18.09
C TRP A 526 -9.46 -4.69 16.96
N GLY A 527 -8.48 -5.55 17.26
CA GLY A 527 -7.91 -6.48 16.28
C GLY A 527 -8.85 -7.61 15.87
N GLU A 528 -9.71 -8.08 16.78
CA GLU A 528 -10.79 -9.04 16.46
C GLU A 528 -11.85 -8.38 15.56
N LYS A 529 -12.16 -7.10 15.81
CA LYS A 529 -13.13 -6.32 15.05
C LYS A 529 -12.67 -6.09 13.60
N ILE A 530 -11.40 -5.76 13.38
CA ILE A 530 -10.81 -5.63 12.04
C ILE A 530 -10.74 -6.97 11.33
N ALA A 531 -10.35 -8.05 12.03
CA ALA A 531 -10.39 -9.41 11.49
C ALA A 531 -11.80 -9.82 11.06
N GLY A 532 -12.82 -9.42 11.82
CA GLY A 532 -14.23 -9.55 11.46
C GLY A 532 -14.63 -8.78 10.21
N TRP A 533 -14.17 -7.53 10.06
CA TRP A 533 -14.42 -6.73 8.85
C TRP A 533 -13.78 -7.33 7.59
N TYR A 534 -12.52 -7.78 7.67
CA TYR A 534 -11.85 -8.48 6.56
C TYR A 534 -12.58 -9.80 6.26
N TYR A 535 -12.94 -10.60 7.26
CA TYR A 535 -13.69 -11.84 7.05
C TYR A 535 -15.04 -11.60 6.35
N ARG A 536 -15.78 -10.52 6.66
CA ARG A 536 -17.04 -10.16 5.98
C ARG A 536 -16.79 -9.76 4.52
N PHE A 537 -15.78 -8.93 4.27
CA PHE A 537 -15.35 -8.53 2.92
C PHE A 537 -14.99 -9.76 2.06
N ASP A 538 -14.10 -10.62 2.55
CA ASP A 538 -13.65 -11.79 1.80
C ASP A 538 -14.77 -12.84 1.63
N SER A 539 -15.61 -13.06 2.66
CA SER A 539 -16.77 -13.95 2.57
C SER A 539 -17.79 -13.52 1.52
N ALA A 540 -18.01 -12.20 1.37
CA ALA A 540 -18.89 -11.65 0.34
C ALA A 540 -18.25 -11.65 -1.06
N SER A 541 -16.92 -11.78 -1.15
CA SER A 541 -16.14 -11.59 -2.38
C SER A 541 -15.56 -12.88 -2.98
N GLY A 542 -15.58 -13.99 -2.22
CA GLY A 542 -15.29 -15.34 -2.73
C GLY A 542 -14.36 -16.21 -1.88
N LEU A 543 -13.94 -15.77 -0.69
CA LEU A 543 -12.95 -16.44 0.17
C LEU A 543 -11.60 -16.69 -0.54
N LYS A 544 -11.06 -15.68 -1.22
CA LYS A 544 -9.78 -15.73 -1.93
C LYS A 544 -8.57 -15.45 -1.05
N ASP A 545 -8.75 -14.75 0.07
CA ASP A 545 -7.65 -14.40 0.97
C ASP A 545 -7.55 -15.38 2.16
N TYR A 546 -8.69 -15.95 2.59
CA TYR A 546 -8.77 -16.86 3.73
C TYR A 546 -7.94 -18.14 3.54
N ASP A 547 -7.08 -18.47 4.52
CA ASP A 547 -6.10 -19.57 4.48
C ASP A 547 -5.17 -19.54 3.24
N TYR A 548 -5.04 -18.41 2.52
CA TYR A 548 -4.15 -18.31 1.35
C TYR A 548 -2.66 -18.42 1.73
N TYR A 549 -2.25 -17.74 2.82
CA TYR A 549 -0.88 -17.75 3.32
C TYR A 549 -0.65 -18.78 4.41
N THR A 550 0.57 -19.36 4.40
CA THR A 550 1.09 -20.14 5.53
C THR A 550 1.54 -19.20 6.63
N ILE A 551 0.81 -19.19 7.75
CA ILE A 551 1.18 -18.45 8.96
C ILE A 551 1.86 -19.40 9.94
N GLY A 552 3.06 -19.02 10.38
CA GLY A 552 3.77 -19.66 11.50
C GLY A 552 3.75 -18.77 12.73
N ILE A 553 3.42 -19.29 13.90
CA ILE A 553 3.40 -18.55 15.17
C ILE A 553 4.54 -19.02 16.09
N LYS A 554 5.38 -18.08 16.53
CA LYS A 554 6.25 -18.27 17.70
C LYS A 554 5.45 -17.92 18.96
N GLN A 555 4.97 -18.95 19.65
CA GLN A 555 4.04 -18.79 20.78
C GLN A 555 4.72 -18.21 22.04
N SER A 556 5.93 -18.67 22.36
CA SER A 556 6.66 -18.31 23.59
C SER A 556 7.20 -16.88 23.58
N ASN A 557 7.63 -16.38 24.75
CA ASN A 557 8.35 -15.10 24.88
C ASN A 557 9.84 -15.15 24.49
N ALA A 558 10.34 -16.32 24.06
CA ALA A 558 11.73 -16.47 23.64
C ALA A 558 12.06 -15.47 22.52
N VAL A 559 13.21 -14.81 22.62
CA VAL A 559 13.69 -13.90 21.57
C VAL A 559 14.39 -14.73 20.52
N VAL A 560 13.87 -14.74 19.29
CA VAL A 560 14.47 -15.47 18.18
C VAL A 560 14.98 -14.47 17.14
N ASP A 561 16.15 -14.78 16.58
CA ASP A 561 16.79 -14.01 15.52
C ASP A 561 16.16 -14.32 14.15
N VAL A 562 15.70 -13.29 13.44
CA VAL A 562 15.45 -13.38 12.00
C VAL A 562 16.79 -13.20 11.29
N LYS A 563 17.24 -14.24 10.57
CA LYS A 563 18.54 -14.33 9.90
C LYS A 563 18.45 -13.88 8.44
N SER A 564 19.56 -13.38 7.90
CA SER A 564 19.69 -12.96 6.50
C SER A 564 19.82 -14.14 5.52
N GLN A 565 20.22 -15.31 6.01
CA GLN A 565 20.29 -16.58 5.25
C GLN A 565 19.79 -17.75 6.10
N ALA A 566 19.50 -18.90 5.47
CA ALA A 566 19.17 -20.17 6.13
C ALA A 566 20.39 -20.80 6.82
N ASN A 567 20.98 -20.06 7.76
CA ASN A 567 22.21 -20.39 8.48
C ASN A 567 22.24 -19.59 9.80
N SER A 568 22.35 -20.29 10.93
CA SER A 568 22.38 -19.67 12.27
C SER A 568 23.57 -18.72 12.48
N SER A 569 24.67 -18.92 11.75
CA SER A 569 25.86 -18.06 11.75
C SER A 569 25.80 -16.90 10.73
N SER A 570 24.69 -16.72 10.00
CA SER A 570 24.49 -15.52 9.17
C SER A 570 24.05 -14.31 10.02
N SER A 571 24.11 -13.11 9.44
CA SER A 571 23.74 -11.89 10.16
C SER A 571 22.26 -11.88 10.57
N THR A 572 22.01 -11.47 11.81
CA THR A 572 20.66 -11.20 12.28
C THR A 572 20.17 -9.88 11.67
N LEU A 573 19.04 -9.93 10.97
CA LEU A 573 18.35 -8.75 10.45
C LEU A 573 17.66 -8.02 11.61
N TYR A 574 16.83 -8.73 12.36
CA TYR A 574 16.15 -8.23 13.57
C TYR A 574 15.75 -9.39 14.48
N GLN A 575 15.14 -9.08 15.63
CA GLN A 575 14.72 -10.05 16.64
C GLN A 575 13.21 -9.97 16.90
N THR A 576 12.60 -11.06 17.39
CA THR A 576 11.17 -11.10 17.75
C THR A 576 10.87 -10.42 19.11
N LYS A 577 11.33 -9.18 19.27
CA LYS A 577 11.08 -8.30 20.42
C LYS A 577 10.98 -6.86 19.93
N ASN A 578 10.37 -5.96 20.70
CA ASN A 578 10.60 -4.53 20.46
C ASN A 578 12.03 -4.20 20.91
N LYS A 579 12.92 -3.77 20.00
CA LYS A 579 14.32 -3.46 20.34
C LYS A 579 14.45 -2.22 21.24
N LYS A 580 13.62 -1.19 21.02
CA LYS A 580 13.69 0.11 21.72
C LYS A 580 13.21 0.06 23.17
N SER A 581 12.08 -0.60 23.44
CA SER A 581 11.56 -0.85 24.79
C SER A 581 12.08 -2.17 25.41
N ASN A 582 12.88 -2.96 24.67
CA ASN A 582 13.35 -4.30 25.05
C ASN A 582 12.23 -5.32 25.41
N ILE A 583 11.00 -5.11 24.93
CA ILE A 583 9.83 -5.94 25.29
C ILE A 583 9.80 -7.23 24.47
N LYS A 584 9.87 -8.38 25.15
CA LYS A 584 9.66 -9.73 24.57
C LYS A 584 8.22 -9.88 24.05
N ILE A 585 8.03 -10.36 22.82
CA ILE A 585 6.70 -10.51 22.20
C ILE A 585 6.27 -11.99 22.20
N TYR A 586 5.09 -12.30 22.74
CA TYR A 586 4.41 -13.60 22.64
C TYR A 586 3.59 -13.70 21.34
N ASN A 587 3.20 -14.91 20.94
CA ASN A 587 2.25 -15.15 19.83
C ASN A 587 2.61 -14.40 18.53
N TYR A 588 3.91 -14.34 18.23
CA TYR A 588 4.45 -13.55 17.13
C TYR A 588 4.27 -14.29 15.79
N PRO A 589 3.56 -13.72 14.79
CA PRO A 589 3.31 -14.37 13.51
C PRO A 589 4.42 -14.12 12.48
N PHE A 590 4.57 -15.08 11.57
CA PHE A 590 5.46 -15.04 10.42
C PHE A 590 4.70 -15.40 9.15
N LEU A 591 4.93 -14.64 8.08
CA LEU A 591 4.41 -14.96 6.74
C LEU A 591 5.41 -15.88 6.04
N ILE A 592 5.15 -17.20 6.05
CA ILE A 592 6.07 -18.21 5.53
C ILE A 592 5.85 -18.36 4.01
N ILE A 593 6.96 -18.27 3.27
CA ILE A 593 7.02 -18.29 1.80
C ILE A 593 7.99 -19.36 1.25
N GLY A 594 8.29 -20.38 2.06
CA GLY A 594 9.14 -21.51 1.68
C GLY A 594 9.92 -22.09 2.88
N GLN A 595 10.68 -23.15 2.64
CA GLN A 595 11.55 -23.77 3.64
C GLN A 595 12.90 -24.17 3.02
N LEU A 596 13.99 -23.94 3.73
CA LEU A 596 15.34 -24.34 3.33
C LEU A 596 16.05 -25.01 4.52
N GLY A 597 16.00 -26.35 4.54
CA GLY A 597 16.50 -27.15 5.66
C GLY A 597 15.71 -26.92 6.94
N GLU A 598 16.40 -26.54 8.01
CA GLU A 598 15.82 -26.27 9.34
C GLU A 598 15.30 -24.83 9.48
N PHE A 599 15.33 -24.03 8.40
CA PHE A 599 14.82 -22.66 8.39
C PHE A 599 13.58 -22.52 7.51
N TYR A 600 12.54 -21.82 8.00
CA TYR A 600 11.51 -21.26 7.13
C TYR A 600 12.03 -19.96 6.49
N LYS A 601 11.73 -19.78 5.20
CA LYS A 601 11.88 -18.49 4.51
C LYS A 601 10.62 -17.67 4.78
N ILE A 602 10.80 -16.42 5.19
CA ILE A 602 9.71 -15.52 5.56
C ILE A 602 9.81 -14.19 4.79
N GLN A 603 8.67 -13.50 4.66
CA GLN A 603 8.70 -12.04 4.48
C GLN A 603 9.09 -11.37 5.80
N THR A 604 9.91 -10.32 5.74
CA THR A 604 10.34 -9.56 6.92
C THR A 604 9.32 -8.49 7.30
N ASP A 605 9.21 -8.17 8.59
CA ASP A 605 8.30 -7.11 9.07
C ASP A 605 8.69 -5.72 8.54
N THR A 606 9.99 -5.48 8.38
CA THR A 606 10.56 -4.22 7.90
C THR A 606 11.28 -4.43 6.54
N PRO A 607 11.34 -3.41 5.65
CA PRO A 607 12.05 -3.53 4.37
C PRO A 607 13.52 -3.91 4.53
N ILE A 608 14.06 -4.76 3.65
CA ILE A 608 15.50 -5.08 3.62
C ILE A 608 16.17 -4.39 2.43
N VAL A 609 17.16 -3.55 2.73
CA VAL A 609 17.98 -2.82 1.73
C VAL A 609 19.43 -3.22 1.92
N ASN A 610 20.06 -3.78 0.87
CA ASN A 610 21.46 -4.23 0.88
C ASN A 610 21.81 -5.19 2.05
N GLY A 611 20.84 -5.98 2.52
CA GLY A 611 21.00 -6.92 3.64
C GLY A 611 20.83 -6.29 5.04
N VAL A 612 20.31 -5.07 5.13
CA VAL A 612 20.08 -4.32 6.39
C VAL A 612 18.59 -3.95 6.49
N PRO A 613 17.93 -4.08 7.66
CA PRO A 613 16.56 -3.57 7.86
C PRO A 613 16.51 -2.05 7.76
N LYS A 614 15.45 -1.50 7.15
CA LYS A 614 15.26 -0.05 7.02
C LYS A 614 13.78 0.33 6.90
N PHE A 615 13.16 0.73 8.01
CA PHE A 615 11.72 1.03 8.11
C PHE A 615 11.21 2.09 7.11
N ASN A 616 12.03 3.09 6.79
CA ASN A 616 11.70 4.20 5.88
C ASN A 616 12.14 3.98 4.42
N ALA A 617 12.44 2.73 4.03
CA ALA A 617 12.66 2.36 2.64
C ALA A 617 11.37 1.83 1.99
N GLN A 618 11.34 1.79 0.65
CA GLN A 618 10.29 1.08 -0.07
C GLN A 618 10.36 -0.43 0.25
N TYR A 619 9.23 -1.03 0.61
CA TYR A 619 9.13 -2.46 0.84
C TYR A 619 9.11 -3.23 -0.48
N ILE A 620 10.30 -3.57 -1.00
CA ILE A 620 10.42 -4.39 -2.21
C ILE A 620 10.21 -5.86 -1.82
N TYR A 621 9.06 -6.42 -2.19
CA TYR A 621 8.58 -7.72 -1.70
C TYR A 621 9.56 -8.88 -1.93
N ASP A 622 10.14 -8.99 -3.14
CA ASP A 622 11.13 -10.05 -3.47
C ASP A 622 12.48 -9.91 -2.75
N LEU A 623 12.80 -8.73 -2.21
CA LEU A 623 14.06 -8.45 -1.50
C LEU A 623 13.89 -8.43 0.03
N SER A 624 12.67 -8.18 0.52
CA SER A 624 12.34 -8.08 1.96
C SER A 624 12.09 -9.48 2.54
N VAL A 625 13.10 -10.33 2.43
CA VAL A 625 13.08 -11.75 2.80
C VAL A 625 14.04 -12.02 3.94
N GLY A 626 13.65 -12.94 4.82
CA GLY A 626 14.46 -13.40 5.95
C GLY A 626 14.28 -14.90 6.19
N TYR A 627 14.99 -15.41 7.19
CA TYR A 627 14.96 -16.81 7.57
C TYR A 627 14.79 -16.96 9.09
N ILE A 628 13.91 -17.86 9.51
CA ILE A 628 13.64 -18.16 10.93
C ILE A 628 13.82 -19.65 11.17
N ASP A 629 14.43 -20.01 12.31
CA ASP A 629 14.57 -21.41 12.74
C ASP A 629 13.18 -22.05 12.92
N ASN A 630 12.99 -23.27 12.41
CA ASN A 630 11.66 -23.90 12.37
C ASN A 630 11.24 -24.61 13.68
N THR A 631 12.17 -24.84 14.63
CA THR A 631 11.92 -25.72 15.79
C THR A 631 10.85 -25.18 16.75
N SER A 632 10.68 -23.86 16.79
CA SER A 632 9.82 -23.14 17.74
C SER A 632 8.60 -22.48 17.10
N ILE A 633 8.27 -22.84 15.85
CA ILE A 633 7.24 -22.20 15.02
C ILE A 633 6.08 -23.16 14.77
N LEU A 634 4.91 -22.84 15.33
CA LEU A 634 3.66 -23.56 15.06
C LEU A 634 3.06 -23.10 13.73
N ILE A 635 2.94 -23.98 12.74
CA ILE A 635 2.15 -23.71 11.53
C ILE A 635 0.67 -23.75 11.87
N THR A 636 -0.04 -22.61 11.75
CA THR A 636 -1.45 -22.48 12.11
C THR A 636 -2.38 -22.50 10.90
N THR A 637 -1.90 -22.02 9.75
CA THR A 637 -2.54 -22.21 8.45
C THR A 637 -1.55 -22.85 7.49
N ASN A 638 -2.01 -23.81 6.69
CA ASN A 638 -1.24 -24.33 5.57
C ASN A 638 -1.77 -23.62 4.31
N GLY A 639 -1.05 -22.59 3.89
CA GLY A 639 -1.40 -21.85 2.68
C GLY A 639 -1.35 -22.73 1.45
N SER A 640 -2.18 -22.44 0.45
CA SER A 640 -2.14 -23.11 -0.86
C SER A 640 -0.97 -22.60 -1.71
N TYR A 641 0.24 -22.65 -1.16
CA TYR A 641 1.47 -22.22 -1.82
C TYR A 641 1.96 -23.31 -2.79
N GLU A 642 1.51 -23.23 -4.04
CA GLU A 642 2.19 -23.94 -5.13
C GLU A 642 3.51 -23.22 -5.42
N GLU A 643 4.64 -23.85 -5.09
CA GLU A 643 5.98 -23.30 -5.33
C GLU A 643 6.33 -23.35 -6.82
N TYR A 644 5.94 -22.29 -7.55
CA TYR A 644 6.35 -22.10 -8.95
C TYR A 644 7.76 -21.51 -9.03
N GLY A 645 8.60 -22.10 -9.88
CA GLY A 645 10.02 -21.79 -10.07
C GLY A 645 10.30 -20.53 -10.90
N ALA A 646 11.28 -20.59 -11.81
CA ALA A 646 11.68 -19.42 -12.59
C ALA A 646 10.65 -19.06 -13.67
N LEU A 647 10.54 -17.75 -13.96
CA LEU A 647 9.85 -17.26 -15.15
C LEU A 647 10.82 -17.35 -16.35
N GLN A 648 10.49 -18.21 -17.31
CA GLN A 648 11.21 -18.36 -18.57
C GLN A 648 10.44 -17.66 -19.68
N ASN A 649 11.10 -16.82 -20.49
CA ASN A 649 10.44 -16.11 -21.59
C ASN A 649 11.40 -15.84 -22.76
N HIS A 650 10.87 -15.89 -23.99
CA HIS A 650 11.59 -15.46 -25.19
C HIS A 650 10.64 -14.92 -26.27
N ILE A 651 11.07 -13.87 -26.96
CA ILE A 651 10.54 -13.43 -28.26
C ILE A 651 11.16 -14.30 -29.36
N ASP A 652 10.31 -14.86 -30.22
CA ASP A 652 10.75 -15.62 -31.40
C ASP A 652 10.65 -14.77 -32.69
N GLN A 653 9.74 -13.80 -32.75
CA GLN A 653 9.56 -12.88 -33.88
C GLN A 653 9.21 -11.46 -33.42
N ALA A 654 9.74 -10.46 -34.13
CA ALA A 654 9.42 -9.06 -33.93
C ALA A 654 9.42 -8.31 -35.27
N SER A 655 8.52 -7.34 -35.44
CA SER A 655 8.46 -6.47 -36.62
C SER A 655 7.87 -5.12 -36.27
N ILE A 656 8.31 -4.06 -36.95
CA ILE A 656 7.83 -2.69 -36.75
C ILE A 656 7.11 -2.23 -38.01
N ASP A 657 5.90 -1.69 -37.87
CA ASP A 657 5.11 -1.08 -38.94
C ASP A 657 4.25 0.09 -38.41
N SER A 658 3.39 0.67 -39.26
CA SER A 658 2.55 1.82 -38.93
C SER A 658 1.55 1.61 -37.76
N ASN A 659 1.39 0.38 -37.25
CA ASN A 659 0.59 0.06 -36.07
C ASN A 659 1.43 -0.03 -34.78
N GLY A 660 2.77 0.02 -34.89
CA GLY A 660 3.71 -0.06 -33.76
C GLY A 660 4.69 -1.23 -33.88
N LEU A 661 5.05 -1.81 -32.73
CA LEU A 661 5.95 -2.96 -32.63
C LEU A 661 5.12 -4.23 -32.40
N TYR A 662 5.03 -5.09 -33.40
CA TYR A 662 4.49 -6.44 -33.24
C TYR A 662 5.53 -7.34 -32.57
N LEU A 663 5.12 -8.05 -31.53
CA LEU A 663 5.89 -9.12 -30.90
C LEU A 663 5.09 -10.44 -30.93
N TYR A 664 5.79 -11.53 -31.23
CA TYR A 664 5.31 -12.90 -31.03
C TYR A 664 6.36 -13.72 -30.29
N GLY A 665 5.94 -14.37 -29.20
CA GLY A 665 6.84 -15.02 -28.27
C GLY A 665 6.12 -15.94 -27.29
N TRP A 666 6.78 -16.23 -26.19
CA TRP A 666 6.24 -17.07 -25.12
C TRP A 666 6.83 -16.69 -23.77
N GLY A 667 6.08 -16.98 -22.71
CA GLY A 667 6.47 -16.84 -21.32
C GLY A 667 5.70 -17.82 -20.45
N TYR A 668 6.41 -18.58 -19.62
CA TYR A 668 5.83 -19.47 -18.60
C TYR A 668 6.57 -19.35 -17.28
N VAL A 669 5.93 -19.78 -16.19
CA VAL A 669 6.59 -19.95 -14.88
C VAL A 669 6.70 -21.45 -14.61
N GLU A 670 7.89 -21.92 -14.23
CA GLU A 670 8.16 -23.35 -14.03
C GLU A 670 7.22 -23.97 -12.99
N GLY A 671 6.47 -25.00 -13.38
CA GLY A 671 5.51 -25.69 -12.52
C GLY A 671 4.13 -25.02 -12.41
N MET A 672 3.95 -23.80 -12.93
CA MET A 672 2.64 -23.15 -12.98
C MET A 672 1.71 -23.83 -13.98
N ASN A 673 0.47 -24.12 -13.57
CA ASN A 673 -0.58 -24.53 -14.50
C ASN A 673 -1.08 -23.32 -15.33
N MET A 674 -0.85 -23.39 -16.65
CA MET A 674 -1.21 -22.42 -17.68
C MET A 674 -2.03 -23.08 -18.80
N SER A 675 -2.79 -24.14 -18.49
CA SER A 675 -3.68 -24.81 -19.45
C SER A 675 -5.01 -24.07 -19.70
N ASN A 676 -5.24 -22.94 -19.03
CA ASN A 676 -6.39 -22.04 -19.17
C ASN A 676 -5.91 -20.60 -19.38
N ASP A 677 -6.54 -19.87 -20.31
CA ASP A 677 -6.31 -18.44 -20.57
C ASP A 677 -6.85 -17.56 -19.43
N TRP A 678 -8.12 -17.73 -19.06
CA TRP A 678 -8.82 -16.95 -18.03
C TRP A 678 -8.23 -17.05 -16.61
N GLU A 679 -7.27 -17.95 -16.36
CA GLU A 679 -6.53 -18.04 -15.10
C GLU A 679 -5.30 -17.09 -15.05
N ILE A 680 -4.84 -16.56 -16.18
CA ILE A 680 -3.53 -15.91 -16.30
C ILE A 680 -3.60 -14.61 -17.11
N GLU A 681 -3.00 -13.56 -16.56
CA GLU A 681 -2.76 -12.31 -17.28
C GLU A 681 -1.26 -12.21 -17.61
N LYS A 682 -0.94 -11.83 -18.85
CA LYS A 682 0.44 -11.55 -19.28
C LYS A 682 0.55 -10.11 -19.77
N ASN A 683 1.49 -9.37 -19.21
CA ASN A 683 1.76 -7.98 -19.58
C ASN A 683 3.18 -7.84 -20.13
N ILE A 684 3.33 -7.09 -21.22
CA ILE A 684 4.61 -6.51 -21.62
C ILE A 684 4.65 -5.07 -21.10
N VAL A 685 5.76 -4.74 -20.45
CA VAL A 685 6.00 -3.42 -19.85
C VAL A 685 7.24 -2.82 -20.49
N ILE A 686 7.10 -1.63 -21.06
CA ILE A 686 8.20 -0.87 -21.66
C ILE A 686 8.68 0.15 -20.63
N LYS A 687 10.00 0.23 -20.44
CA LYS A 687 10.67 1.15 -19.52
C LYS A 687 11.70 2.00 -20.25
N ASP A 688 11.84 3.26 -19.85
CA ASP A 688 12.89 4.16 -20.34
C ASP A 688 14.28 3.85 -19.73
N GLU A 689 15.27 4.70 -20.02
CA GLU A 689 16.63 4.61 -19.48
C GLU A 689 16.72 4.84 -17.96
N THR A 690 15.71 5.48 -17.35
CA THR A 690 15.61 5.67 -15.89
C THR A 690 14.98 4.46 -15.19
N GLY A 691 14.35 3.56 -15.94
CA GLY A 691 13.58 2.42 -15.43
C GLY A 691 12.09 2.71 -15.20
N THR A 692 11.61 3.90 -15.57
CA THR A 692 10.21 4.31 -15.41
C THR A 692 9.32 3.59 -16.42
N GLU A 693 8.17 3.06 -15.98
CA GLU A 693 7.20 2.41 -16.88
C GLU A 693 6.51 3.46 -17.77
N VAL A 694 6.67 3.33 -19.10
CA VAL A 694 6.06 4.24 -20.10
C VAL A 694 4.93 3.60 -20.90
N VAL A 695 4.91 2.26 -21.00
CA VAL A 695 3.81 1.49 -21.60
C VAL A 695 3.62 0.21 -20.80
N ARG A 696 2.36 -0.17 -20.58
CA ARG A 696 1.94 -1.49 -20.09
C ARG A 696 0.85 -2.00 -21.02
N GLN A 697 1.04 -3.18 -21.59
CA GLN A 697 0.11 -3.78 -22.54
C GLN A 697 -0.09 -5.25 -22.21
N THR A 698 -1.34 -5.62 -21.90
CA THR A 698 -1.77 -7.02 -21.81
C THR A 698 -1.73 -7.64 -23.20
N VAL A 699 -1.18 -8.85 -23.33
CA VAL A 699 -1.01 -9.54 -24.62
C VAL A 699 -2.18 -10.48 -24.91
N GLU A 700 -2.37 -10.86 -26.18
CA GLU A 700 -3.30 -11.92 -26.55
C GLU A 700 -2.62 -13.28 -26.36
N ASP A 701 -3.19 -14.11 -25.49
CA ASP A 701 -2.73 -15.47 -25.21
C ASP A 701 -3.13 -16.45 -26.32
N ILE A 702 -2.20 -17.30 -26.73
CA ILE A 702 -2.34 -18.16 -27.91
C ILE A 702 -2.22 -19.63 -27.48
N TYR A 703 -3.29 -20.39 -27.64
CA TYR A 703 -3.29 -21.83 -27.37
C TYR A 703 -2.30 -22.58 -28.29
N ASN A 704 -1.34 -23.31 -27.70
CA ASN A 704 -0.32 -24.08 -28.40
C ASN A 704 0.07 -25.36 -27.65
N LEU A 705 -0.59 -26.47 -28.01
CA LEU A 705 -0.35 -27.79 -27.42
C LEU A 705 1.05 -28.36 -27.74
N ASP A 706 1.60 -28.08 -28.92
CA ASP A 706 2.94 -28.57 -29.31
C ASP A 706 4.04 -27.91 -28.45
N PHE A 707 3.85 -26.66 -28.04
CA PHE A 707 4.71 -25.96 -27.08
C PHE A 707 4.65 -26.61 -25.69
N ALA A 708 3.44 -26.84 -25.16
CA ALA A 708 3.25 -27.51 -23.86
C ALA A 708 3.92 -28.90 -23.81
N GLN A 709 3.75 -29.69 -24.89
CA GLN A 709 4.42 -30.99 -25.02
C GLN A 709 5.94 -30.86 -25.13
N GLY A 710 6.45 -29.86 -25.86
CA GLY A 710 7.89 -29.61 -26.00
C GLY A 710 8.61 -29.27 -24.70
N PHE A 711 7.92 -28.58 -23.78
CA PHE A 711 8.44 -28.23 -22.44
C PHE A 711 7.97 -29.19 -21.33
N ASN A 712 7.21 -30.25 -21.68
CA ASN A 712 6.69 -31.27 -20.77
C ASN A 712 6.00 -30.67 -19.52
N GLY A 713 5.09 -29.72 -19.74
CA GLY A 713 4.32 -29.08 -18.66
C GLY A 713 3.01 -28.46 -19.15
N PRO A 714 2.13 -28.06 -18.22
CA PRO A 714 0.81 -27.49 -18.50
C PRO A 714 0.93 -26.04 -19.00
N TYR A 715 1.52 -25.86 -20.18
CA TYR A 715 1.92 -24.57 -20.74
C TYR A 715 1.19 -24.21 -22.03
N GLU A 716 -0.04 -24.71 -22.21
CA GLU A 716 -0.80 -24.55 -23.46
C GLU A 716 -1.02 -23.08 -23.84
N TYR A 717 -1.23 -22.19 -22.87
CA TYR A 717 -1.37 -20.74 -23.10
C TYR A 717 -0.09 -19.95 -22.77
N ALA A 718 1.10 -20.57 -22.78
CA ALA A 718 2.36 -19.83 -22.57
C ALA A 718 2.77 -18.96 -23.77
N ARG A 719 2.20 -19.18 -24.95
CA ARG A 719 2.45 -18.41 -26.19
C ARG A 719 1.60 -17.14 -26.22
N TYR A 720 2.13 -16.06 -26.80
CA TYR A 720 1.40 -14.81 -26.94
C TYR A 720 1.79 -14.02 -28.20
N GLY A 721 0.92 -13.09 -28.59
CA GLY A 721 1.23 -12.06 -29.59
C GLY A 721 0.51 -10.74 -29.28
N THR A 722 1.10 -9.61 -29.67
CA THR A 722 0.41 -8.30 -29.66
C THR A 722 1.15 -7.25 -30.49
N PHE A 723 0.49 -6.12 -30.77
CA PHE A 723 1.14 -4.87 -31.14
C PHE A 723 1.33 -3.98 -29.90
N LEU A 724 2.49 -3.34 -29.79
CA LEU A 724 2.82 -2.40 -28.72
C LEU A 724 2.80 -0.95 -29.25
N PRO A 725 2.14 -0.01 -28.54
CA PRO A 725 1.87 1.36 -29.01
C PRO A 725 3.10 2.30 -28.92
N ILE A 726 4.22 1.91 -29.54
CA ILE A 726 5.52 2.58 -29.42
C ILE A 726 5.62 3.93 -30.15
N LEU A 727 4.67 4.28 -31.03
CA LEU A 727 4.79 5.44 -31.93
C LEU A 727 4.69 6.79 -31.21
N ASN A 728 4.09 6.80 -30.01
CA ASN A 728 3.97 7.98 -29.16
C ASN A 728 5.17 8.14 -28.20
N LEU A 729 6.13 7.21 -28.19
CA LEU A 729 7.32 7.28 -27.35
C LEU A 729 8.35 8.26 -27.93
N GLU A 730 9.07 8.94 -27.05
CA GLU A 730 10.08 9.93 -27.43
C GLU A 730 11.41 9.29 -27.86
N PRO A 731 12.33 10.05 -28.49
CA PRO A 731 13.65 9.53 -28.82
C PRO A 731 14.44 9.15 -27.55
N GLY A 732 15.01 7.95 -27.55
CA GLY A 732 15.69 7.34 -26.40
C GLY A 732 15.82 5.82 -26.53
N LEU A 733 16.49 5.19 -25.56
CA LEU A 733 16.57 3.73 -25.45
C LEU A 733 15.55 3.18 -24.44
N TYR A 734 14.87 2.10 -24.82
CA TYR A 734 13.83 1.47 -24.02
C TYR A 734 14.13 -0.02 -23.77
N ASN A 735 13.84 -0.45 -22.55
CA ASN A 735 13.97 -1.82 -22.06
C ASN A 735 12.58 -2.45 -21.88
N PHE A 736 12.52 -3.78 -21.86
CA PHE A 736 11.26 -4.53 -21.80
C PHE A 736 11.26 -5.54 -20.64
N ASP A 737 10.21 -5.51 -19.83
CA ASP A 737 9.85 -6.57 -18.89
C ASP A 737 8.64 -7.35 -19.41
N ILE A 738 8.58 -8.64 -19.12
CA ILE A 738 7.34 -9.43 -19.13
C ILE A 738 6.92 -9.73 -17.69
N GLU A 739 5.64 -9.60 -17.42
CA GLU A 739 5.01 -9.92 -16.16
C GLU A 739 3.93 -10.98 -16.41
N ILE A 740 3.97 -12.09 -15.66
CA ILE A 740 2.97 -13.17 -15.68
C ILE A 740 2.29 -13.16 -14.32
N ILE A 741 0.98 -12.99 -14.33
CA ILE A 741 0.12 -12.89 -13.15
C ILE A 741 -0.89 -14.02 -13.19
N LYS A 742 -0.97 -14.76 -12.09
CA LYS A 742 -2.07 -15.67 -11.73
C LYS A 742 -2.67 -15.13 -10.42
N PRO A 743 -3.96 -15.33 -10.08
CA PRO A 743 -4.51 -14.84 -8.82
C PRO A 743 -3.64 -15.23 -7.61
N GLY A 744 -3.06 -14.22 -6.96
CA GLY A 744 -2.15 -14.37 -5.82
C GLY A 744 -0.67 -14.66 -6.12
N TYR A 745 -0.27 -14.85 -7.39
CA TYR A 745 1.12 -15.06 -7.80
C TYR A 745 1.50 -14.15 -8.98
N GLY A 746 2.47 -13.27 -8.78
CA GLY A 746 3.06 -12.46 -9.84
C GLY A 746 4.56 -12.72 -9.98
N ARG A 747 5.04 -12.92 -11.21
CA ARG A 747 6.48 -12.89 -11.53
C ARG A 747 6.75 -11.95 -12.68
N ARG A 748 7.88 -11.26 -12.62
CA ARG A 748 8.39 -10.39 -13.67
C ARG A 748 9.84 -10.73 -14.00
N ALA A 749 10.21 -10.64 -15.28
CA ALA A 749 11.60 -10.73 -15.74
C ALA A 749 11.82 -9.88 -16.99
N TRP A 750 13.08 -9.56 -17.32
CA TRP A 750 13.43 -8.94 -18.60
C TRP A 750 12.97 -9.82 -19.78
N VAL A 751 12.45 -9.17 -20.82
CA VAL A 751 12.13 -9.84 -22.09
C VAL A 751 13.43 -10.22 -22.81
N ARG A 752 13.53 -11.46 -23.27
CA ARG A 752 14.71 -12.00 -23.97
C ARG A 752 14.36 -12.48 -25.37
N SER A 753 15.35 -12.90 -26.16
CA SER A 753 15.11 -13.70 -27.38
C SER A 753 16.05 -14.89 -27.46
N ASN A 754 15.54 -16.02 -27.98
CA ASN A 754 16.35 -17.21 -28.28
C ASN A 754 17.38 -16.98 -29.39
N TYR A 755 17.17 -15.95 -30.21
CA TYR A 755 17.96 -15.66 -31.40
C TYR A 755 18.58 -14.27 -31.31
N LYS A 756 19.46 -13.91 -32.24
CA LYS A 756 19.78 -12.50 -32.47
C LYS A 756 18.73 -11.87 -33.38
N LEU A 757 17.84 -11.09 -32.78
CA LEU A 757 16.90 -10.22 -33.47
C LEU A 757 17.53 -8.84 -33.70
N ASP A 758 17.29 -8.28 -34.87
CA ASP A 758 17.52 -6.87 -35.20
C ASP A 758 16.55 -6.54 -36.34
N THR A 759 15.57 -5.66 -36.10
CA THR A 759 14.64 -5.21 -37.15
C THR A 759 15.33 -4.30 -38.18
N GLY A 760 16.54 -3.84 -37.90
CA GLY A 760 17.09 -2.61 -38.49
C GLY A 760 16.29 -1.39 -38.05
N TYR A 761 16.68 -0.22 -38.54
CA TYR A 761 15.89 1.00 -38.37
C TYR A 761 14.72 1.01 -39.35
N VAL A 762 13.51 0.93 -38.82
CA VAL A 762 12.26 1.17 -39.56
C VAL A 762 11.84 2.62 -39.34
N GLN A 763 11.65 3.37 -40.43
CA GLN A 763 11.22 4.77 -40.39
C GLN A 763 9.69 4.85 -40.34
N ILE A 764 9.13 5.57 -39.36
CA ILE A 764 7.69 5.87 -39.29
C ILE A 764 7.51 7.33 -38.86
N GLY A 765 7.00 8.16 -39.76
CA GLY A 765 6.90 9.60 -39.54
C GLY A 765 8.28 10.22 -39.29
N GLY A 766 8.37 11.17 -38.37
CA GLY A 766 9.63 11.85 -38.02
C GLY A 766 10.60 11.05 -37.15
N LYS A 767 10.34 9.75 -36.86
CA LYS A 767 11.15 8.91 -35.97
C LYS A 767 11.59 7.61 -36.68
N LYS A 768 12.80 7.12 -36.34
CA LYS A 768 13.35 5.84 -36.76
C LYS A 768 13.40 4.92 -35.54
N TYR A 769 12.87 3.71 -35.67
CA TYR A 769 12.68 2.75 -34.58
C TYR A 769 13.45 1.47 -34.89
N ARG A 770 14.14 0.90 -33.90
CA ARG A 770 14.90 -0.35 -34.05
C ARG A 770 14.74 -1.24 -32.82
N PHE A 771 14.13 -2.41 -33.00
CA PHE A 771 14.01 -3.42 -31.95
C PHE A 771 15.08 -4.50 -32.16
N TYR A 772 15.89 -4.77 -31.14
CA TYR A 772 17.07 -5.64 -31.28
C TYR A 772 17.56 -6.22 -29.95
N ASN A 773 18.45 -7.22 -30.01
CA ASN A 773 19.26 -7.66 -28.86
C ASN A 773 20.75 -7.76 -29.22
N GLU A 774 21.61 -7.37 -28.28
CA GLU A 774 23.07 -7.33 -28.47
C GLU A 774 23.63 -8.74 -28.77
N VAL A 775 23.16 -9.72 -27.99
CA VAL A 775 23.61 -11.11 -27.96
C VAL A 775 22.40 -12.06 -27.88
N GLU A 776 22.57 -13.26 -28.43
CA GLU A 776 21.64 -14.39 -28.31
C GLU A 776 21.37 -14.71 -26.83
N SER A 777 20.11 -15.01 -26.47
CA SER A 777 19.62 -15.16 -25.07
C SER A 777 19.75 -13.91 -24.18
N GLY A 778 20.20 -12.78 -24.73
CA GLY A 778 20.24 -11.47 -24.07
C GLY A 778 18.87 -10.78 -24.00
N PRO A 779 18.76 -9.70 -23.21
CA PRO A 779 17.56 -8.87 -23.16
C PRO A 779 17.35 -8.10 -24.47
N VAL A 780 16.08 -7.83 -24.81
CA VAL A 780 15.69 -7.02 -25.97
C VAL A 780 15.61 -5.54 -25.61
N LYS A 781 15.81 -4.69 -26.62
CA LYS A 781 15.77 -3.22 -26.54
C LYS A 781 14.98 -2.64 -27.70
N LEU A 782 14.42 -1.46 -27.51
CA LEU A 782 13.92 -0.59 -28.56
C LEU A 782 14.71 0.73 -28.54
N GLU A 783 15.35 1.04 -29.65
CA GLU A 783 16.06 2.30 -29.90
C GLU A 783 15.15 3.19 -30.76
N ILE A 784 14.85 4.40 -30.28
CA ILE A 784 14.07 5.41 -31.02
C ILE A 784 14.98 6.62 -31.25
N ILE A 785 15.20 6.99 -32.51
CA ILE A 785 15.98 8.17 -32.87
C ILE A 785 15.18 9.11 -33.78
N GLU A 786 15.45 10.40 -33.66
CA GLU A 786 14.78 11.43 -34.44
C GLU A 786 15.31 11.47 -35.89
N GLY A 787 14.43 11.72 -36.87
CA GLY A 787 14.82 12.00 -38.25
C GLY A 787 15.58 13.34 -38.34
N ALA A 788 16.67 13.39 -39.13
CA ALA A 788 17.44 14.61 -39.29
C ALA A 788 16.66 15.65 -40.11
N LEU A 789 16.69 16.91 -39.68
CA LEU A 789 16.12 18.04 -40.44
C LEU A 789 17.18 18.54 -41.44
N GLN A 790 16.93 18.29 -42.72
CA GLN A 790 17.75 18.73 -43.85
C GLN A 790 17.12 20.00 -44.43
N ASN A 791 17.90 21.07 -44.64
CA ASN A 791 17.39 22.30 -45.25
C ASN A 791 18.47 23.06 -46.02
N HIS A 792 18.10 23.67 -47.15
CA HIS A 792 18.96 24.55 -47.92
C HIS A 792 18.17 25.64 -48.67
N ILE A 793 18.74 26.84 -48.73
CA ILE A 793 18.40 27.88 -49.71
C ILE A 793 19.11 27.59 -51.02
N ASP A 794 18.38 27.58 -52.13
CA ASP A 794 18.95 27.45 -53.47
C ASP A 794 19.03 28.81 -54.20
N GLN A 795 18.15 29.77 -53.86
CA GLN A 795 18.15 31.12 -54.40
C GLN A 795 17.78 32.16 -53.34
N ALA A 796 18.47 33.30 -53.36
CA ALA A 796 18.13 34.48 -52.55
C ALA A 796 18.30 35.77 -53.38
N SER A 797 17.47 36.77 -53.13
CA SER A 797 17.57 38.10 -53.76
C SER A 797 16.96 39.18 -52.87
N ILE A 798 17.51 40.39 -52.90
CA ILE A 798 17.06 41.53 -52.09
C ILE A 798 16.53 42.63 -53.01
N ASP A 799 15.32 43.12 -52.74
CA ASP A 799 14.70 44.26 -53.42
C ASP A 799 13.84 45.10 -52.46
N SER A 800 13.09 46.07 -52.98
CA SER A 800 12.24 46.98 -52.18
C SER A 800 11.11 46.32 -51.40
N ASN A 801 10.88 45.01 -51.55
CA ASN A 801 9.91 44.22 -50.78
C ASN A 801 10.60 43.41 -49.65
N GLY A 802 11.93 43.44 -49.55
CA GLY A 802 12.71 42.72 -48.53
C GLY A 802 13.67 41.68 -49.12
N LEU A 803 13.87 40.58 -48.41
CA LEU A 803 14.72 39.45 -48.81
C LEU A 803 13.84 38.31 -49.29
N TYR A 804 13.81 38.06 -50.59
CA TYR A 804 13.22 36.85 -51.15
C TYR A 804 14.16 35.66 -50.92
N LEU A 805 13.62 34.58 -50.37
CA LEU A 805 14.27 33.27 -50.28
C LEU A 805 13.44 32.22 -51.03
N TYR A 806 14.14 31.35 -51.75
CA TYR A 806 13.58 30.11 -52.30
C TYR A 806 14.51 28.94 -51.94
N GLY A 807 13.93 27.90 -51.35
CA GLY A 807 14.69 26.81 -50.76
C GLY A 807 13.82 25.60 -50.47
N TRP A 808 14.33 24.72 -49.61
CA TRP A 808 13.65 23.52 -49.16
C TRP A 808 14.06 23.15 -47.74
N GLY A 809 13.16 22.45 -47.05
CA GLY A 809 13.37 21.91 -45.71
C GLY A 809 12.48 20.70 -45.51
N TYR A 810 13.07 19.57 -45.13
CA TYR A 810 12.34 18.35 -44.77
C TYR A 810 12.98 17.65 -43.57
N VAL A 811 12.21 16.78 -42.92
CA VAL A 811 12.69 15.88 -41.87
C VAL A 811 12.78 14.48 -42.47
N GLU A 812 13.94 13.82 -42.34
CA GLU A 812 14.17 12.51 -42.96
C GLU A 812 13.07 11.50 -42.61
N GLY A 813 12.36 11.06 -43.64
CA GLY A 813 11.29 10.07 -43.59
C GLY A 813 9.94 10.55 -43.07
N MET A 814 9.81 11.83 -42.70
CA MET A 814 8.52 12.43 -42.41
C MET A 814 7.68 12.51 -43.70
N ASN A 815 6.42 12.09 -43.63
CA ASN A 815 5.46 12.36 -44.70
C ASN A 815 5.15 13.86 -44.73
N MET A 816 5.48 14.49 -45.86
CA MET A 816 5.29 15.90 -46.18
C MET A 816 4.55 16.06 -47.53
N SER A 817 3.63 15.13 -47.83
CA SER A 817 2.80 15.12 -49.04
C SER A 817 1.51 15.93 -48.93
N ASN A 818 1.22 16.51 -47.76
CA ASN A 818 0.05 17.34 -47.45
C ASN A 818 0.53 18.71 -46.91
N ASP A 819 0.12 19.83 -47.53
CA ASP A 819 0.45 21.19 -47.08
C ASP A 819 -0.16 21.53 -45.72
N TRP A 820 -1.46 21.32 -45.54
CA TRP A 820 -2.21 21.64 -44.32
C TRP A 820 -1.77 20.88 -43.05
N GLU A 821 -0.89 19.89 -43.17
CA GLU A 821 -0.27 19.18 -42.04
C GLU A 821 1.08 19.79 -41.60
N ILE A 822 1.60 20.79 -42.33
CA ILE A 822 2.97 21.31 -42.17
C ILE A 822 2.92 22.83 -41.98
N GLU A 823 3.70 23.33 -41.02
CA GLU A 823 4.05 24.74 -40.94
C GLU A 823 5.57 24.87 -40.98
N LYS A 824 6.07 25.77 -41.84
CA LYS A 824 7.50 26.12 -41.91
C LYS A 824 7.69 27.59 -41.60
N ASN A 825 8.52 27.88 -40.60
CA ASN A 825 8.88 29.24 -40.20
C ASN A 825 10.36 29.50 -40.49
N ILE A 826 10.66 30.63 -41.13
CA ILE A 826 12.02 31.19 -41.12
C ILE A 826 12.10 32.20 -39.99
N VAL A 827 13.14 32.07 -39.18
CA VAL A 827 13.39 32.90 -38.00
C VAL A 827 14.72 33.62 -38.18
N ILE A 828 14.68 34.95 -38.05
CA ILE A 828 15.87 35.82 -38.08
C ILE A 828 16.23 36.16 -36.64
N LYS A 829 17.52 36.00 -36.30
CA LYS A 829 18.10 36.36 -35.00
C LYS A 829 19.24 37.35 -35.17
N ASP A 830 19.43 38.25 -34.21
CA ASP A 830 20.55 39.19 -34.18
C ASP A 830 21.89 38.54 -33.74
N GLU A 831 22.92 39.37 -33.51
CA GLU A 831 24.24 38.93 -33.00
C GLU A 831 24.20 38.35 -31.57
N THR A 832 23.15 38.67 -30.79
CA THR A 832 22.94 38.13 -29.44
C THR A 832 22.20 36.80 -29.44
N GLY A 833 21.56 36.45 -30.56
CA GLY A 833 20.69 35.28 -30.71
C GLY A 833 19.21 35.58 -30.45
N THR A 834 18.83 36.84 -30.23
CA THR A 834 17.44 37.25 -30.00
C THR A 834 16.62 37.14 -31.30
N GLU A 835 15.45 36.49 -31.24
CA GLU A 835 14.50 36.38 -32.36
C GLU A 835 13.89 37.76 -32.67
N VAL A 836 14.18 38.30 -33.86
CA VAL A 836 13.75 39.65 -34.31
C VAL A 836 12.70 39.60 -35.42
N VAL A 837 12.64 38.53 -36.20
CA VAL A 837 11.60 38.27 -37.20
C VAL A 837 11.27 36.78 -37.20
N ARG A 838 9.99 36.47 -37.28
CA ARG A 838 9.47 35.15 -37.63
C ARG A 838 8.52 35.32 -38.81
N GLN A 839 8.69 34.50 -39.85
CA GLN A 839 7.82 34.50 -41.02
C GLN A 839 7.52 33.05 -41.43
N THR A 840 6.23 32.70 -41.41
CA THR A 840 5.75 31.47 -42.04
C THR A 840 5.91 31.59 -43.55
N VAL A 841 6.47 30.57 -44.21
CA VAL A 841 6.76 30.56 -45.65
C VAL A 841 5.59 29.96 -46.44
N GLU A 842 5.51 30.24 -47.74
CA GLU A 842 4.58 29.55 -48.63
C GLU A 842 5.20 28.21 -49.05
N ASP A 843 4.51 27.10 -48.74
CA ASP A 843 4.90 25.75 -49.12
C ASP A 843 4.54 25.46 -50.58
N ILE A 844 5.51 24.91 -51.33
CA ILE A 844 5.44 24.79 -52.79
C ILE A 844 5.44 23.31 -53.17
N TYR A 845 4.36 22.84 -53.80
CA TYR A 845 4.29 21.48 -54.33
C TYR A 845 5.35 21.24 -55.42
N ASN A 846 6.19 20.22 -55.24
CA ASN A 846 7.27 19.85 -56.15
C ASN A 846 7.52 18.33 -56.15
N LEU A 847 6.87 17.63 -57.08
CA LEU A 847 7.00 16.18 -57.25
C LEU A 847 8.41 15.73 -57.69
N ASP A 848 9.11 16.53 -58.51
CA ASP A 848 10.46 16.21 -58.97
C ASP A 848 11.47 16.22 -57.80
N PHE A 849 11.26 17.09 -56.80
CA PHE A 849 12.02 17.11 -55.56
C PHE A 849 11.76 15.85 -54.71
N ALA A 850 10.48 15.47 -54.53
CA ALA A 850 10.10 14.25 -53.81
C ALA A 850 10.73 12.99 -54.44
N GLN A 851 10.70 12.90 -55.78
CA GLN A 851 11.36 11.82 -56.52
C GLN A 851 12.88 11.87 -56.41
N GLY A 852 13.49 13.06 -56.54
CA GLY A 852 14.94 13.26 -56.46
C GLY A 852 15.56 12.89 -55.10
N PHE A 853 14.82 13.09 -54.02
CA PHE A 853 15.18 12.68 -52.66
C PHE A 853 14.56 11.34 -52.23
N ASN A 854 13.85 10.65 -53.13
CA ASN A 854 13.22 9.35 -52.94
C ASN A 854 12.40 9.25 -51.63
N GLY A 855 11.49 10.19 -51.42
CA GLY A 855 10.62 10.22 -50.24
C GLY A 855 9.39 11.12 -50.40
N PRO A 856 8.43 11.04 -49.47
CA PRO A 856 7.16 11.79 -49.48
C PRO A 856 7.39 13.27 -49.11
N TYR A 857 8.08 14.00 -49.99
CA TYR A 857 8.57 15.35 -49.74
C TYR A 857 7.99 16.38 -50.71
N GLU A 858 6.78 16.14 -51.21
CA GLU A 858 6.15 16.98 -52.24
C GLU A 858 6.02 18.45 -51.81
N TYR A 859 5.74 18.73 -50.54
CA TYR A 859 5.71 20.09 -49.99
C TYR A 859 6.95 20.45 -49.18
N ALA A 860 8.11 19.84 -49.43
CA ALA A 860 9.37 20.23 -48.76
C ALA A 860 9.97 21.55 -49.30
N ARG A 861 9.57 21.99 -50.50
CA ARG A 861 10.00 23.25 -51.12
C ARG A 861 9.21 24.42 -50.53
N TYR A 862 9.85 25.59 -50.45
CA TYR A 862 9.20 26.82 -50.02
C TYR A 862 9.75 28.08 -50.70
N GLY A 863 8.97 29.16 -50.67
CA GLY A 863 9.39 30.50 -51.04
C GLY A 863 8.67 31.57 -50.23
N THR A 864 9.34 32.69 -49.93
CA THR A 864 8.67 33.90 -49.38
C THR A 864 9.57 35.13 -49.46
N PHE A 865 9.00 36.31 -49.21
CA PHE A 865 9.74 37.52 -48.85
C PHE A 865 9.79 37.67 -47.32
N LEU A 866 10.99 37.97 -46.80
CA LEU A 866 11.22 38.25 -45.39
C LEU A 866 11.28 39.78 -45.14
N PRO A 867 10.55 40.30 -44.13
CA PRO A 867 10.48 41.73 -43.83
C PRO A 867 11.75 42.22 -43.12
N ILE A 868 12.84 42.39 -43.88
CA ILE A 868 14.16 42.77 -43.35
C ILE A 868 14.44 44.28 -43.36
N LEU A 869 13.55 45.11 -43.91
CA LEU A 869 13.83 46.53 -44.17
C LEU A 869 13.77 47.38 -42.88
N ASP A 870 12.95 46.97 -41.92
CA ASP A 870 12.83 47.62 -40.62
C ASP A 870 13.93 47.20 -39.62
N LEU A 871 14.79 46.22 -40.00
CA LEU A 871 15.91 45.78 -39.16
C LEU A 871 17.04 46.82 -39.14
N GLU A 872 17.68 46.95 -37.98
CA GLU A 872 18.78 47.89 -37.79
C GLU A 872 20.13 47.37 -38.34
N PRO A 873 21.13 48.25 -38.54
CA PRO A 873 22.46 47.83 -38.97
C PRO A 873 23.14 46.86 -38.00
N GLY A 874 23.47 45.66 -38.48
CA GLY A 874 24.06 44.56 -37.72
C GLY A 874 24.26 43.30 -38.57
N LEU A 875 24.75 42.22 -37.96
CA LEU A 875 24.75 40.88 -38.54
C LEU A 875 23.58 40.06 -37.98
N TYR A 876 22.91 39.32 -38.86
CA TYR A 876 21.75 38.48 -38.54
C TYR A 876 21.95 37.05 -39.03
N ASN A 877 21.45 36.11 -38.24
CA ASN A 877 21.53 34.66 -38.45
C ASN A 877 20.13 34.09 -38.69
N PHE A 878 20.02 33.01 -39.45
CA PHE A 878 18.74 32.42 -39.84
C PHE A 878 18.59 30.99 -39.31
N ASP A 879 17.44 30.70 -38.72
CA ASP A 879 16.96 29.34 -38.46
C ASP A 879 15.71 29.04 -39.31
N ILE A 880 15.54 27.77 -39.67
CA ILE A 880 14.26 27.22 -40.13
C ILE A 880 13.68 26.35 -39.02
N GLU A 881 12.37 26.43 -38.85
CA GLU A 881 11.58 25.60 -37.95
C GLU A 881 10.50 24.88 -38.76
N ILE A 882 10.37 23.56 -38.57
CA ILE A 882 9.35 22.73 -39.22
C ILE A 882 8.47 22.15 -38.13
N ILE A 883 7.16 22.38 -38.24
CA ILE A 883 6.12 21.97 -37.30
C ILE A 883 5.11 21.08 -38.03
N LYS A 884 4.60 20.08 -37.32
CA LYS A 884 3.54 19.15 -37.73
C LYS A 884 2.79 18.70 -36.46
N PRO A 885 1.52 18.27 -36.46
CA PRO A 885 0.88 17.78 -35.24
C PRO A 885 1.70 16.67 -34.56
N GLY A 886 2.14 16.92 -33.33
CA GLY A 886 3.05 16.04 -32.56
C GLY A 886 4.55 16.20 -32.85
N TYR A 887 4.98 17.23 -33.59
CA TYR A 887 6.40 17.48 -33.90
C TYR A 887 6.71 18.96 -34.11
N GLY A 888 7.84 19.43 -33.58
CA GLY A 888 8.38 20.76 -33.89
C GLY A 888 9.88 20.80 -33.70
N ARG A 889 10.64 21.16 -34.74
CA ARG A 889 12.12 21.23 -34.68
C ARG A 889 12.68 22.41 -35.44
N ARG A 890 13.68 23.05 -34.84
CA ARG A 890 14.46 24.17 -35.40
C ARG A 890 15.89 23.77 -35.75
N ALA A 891 16.44 24.33 -36.83
CA ALA A 891 17.84 24.16 -37.27
C ALA A 891 18.34 25.42 -38.00
N TRP A 892 19.66 25.66 -38.05
CA TRP A 892 20.22 26.77 -38.83
C TRP A 892 19.89 26.63 -40.33
N VAL A 893 19.58 27.74 -40.98
CA VAL A 893 19.40 27.80 -42.44
C VAL A 893 20.76 27.70 -43.12
N ARG A 894 20.87 26.82 -44.13
CA ARG A 894 22.10 26.60 -44.92
C ARG A 894 21.87 26.89 -46.40
N SER A 895 22.90 26.76 -47.23
CA SER A 895 22.75 26.73 -48.70
C SER A 895 23.64 25.66 -49.33
N ASN A 896 23.16 25.04 -50.41
CA ASN A 896 23.93 24.10 -51.23
C ASN A 896 25.11 24.78 -51.95
N TYR A 897 25.02 26.09 -52.17
CA TYR A 897 25.94 26.85 -53.00
C TYR A 897 26.59 27.98 -52.20
N LYS A 898 27.60 28.64 -52.78
CA LYS A 898 28.07 29.93 -52.26
C LYS A 898 27.16 31.04 -52.77
N LEU A 899 26.26 31.50 -51.91
CA LEU A 899 25.40 32.65 -52.13
C LEU A 899 26.08 33.93 -51.63
N ASP A 900 25.98 35.00 -52.41
CA ASP A 900 26.31 36.37 -52.02
C ASP A 900 25.50 37.31 -52.92
N THR A 901 24.56 38.07 -52.33
CA THR A 901 23.78 39.06 -53.10
C THR A 901 24.61 40.28 -53.50
N GLY A 902 25.81 40.44 -52.94
CA GLY A 902 26.47 41.74 -52.83
C GLY A 902 25.69 42.67 -51.90
N TYR A 903 26.15 43.91 -51.77
CA TYR A 903 25.41 44.96 -51.06
C TYR A 903 24.39 45.63 -51.99
N VAL A 904 23.11 45.46 -51.67
CA VAL A 904 21.98 46.16 -52.32
C VAL A 904 21.60 47.36 -51.47
N GLN A 905 21.59 48.57 -52.05
CA GLN A 905 21.14 49.81 -51.38
C GLN A 905 19.62 49.93 -51.47
N ILE A 906 18.94 50.10 -50.34
CA ILE A 906 17.51 50.41 -50.27
C ILE A 906 17.32 51.49 -49.20
N GLY A 907 16.85 52.68 -49.62
CA GLY A 907 16.84 53.85 -48.75
C GLY A 907 18.26 54.25 -48.33
N ASP A 908 18.44 54.53 -47.06
CA ASP A 908 19.70 54.85 -46.39
C ASP A 908 20.51 53.62 -45.93
N LYS A 909 19.94 52.41 -46.02
CA LYS A 909 20.58 51.14 -45.62
C LYS A 909 21.09 50.34 -46.83
N LYS A 910 22.14 49.53 -46.61
CA LYS A 910 22.65 48.52 -47.54
C LYS A 910 22.56 47.13 -46.92
N TYR A 911 22.11 46.16 -47.70
CA TYR A 911 21.83 44.80 -47.26
C TYR A 911 22.63 43.80 -48.07
N ARG A 912 23.25 42.81 -47.43
CA ARG A 912 23.96 41.70 -48.08
C ARG A 912 23.61 40.37 -47.42
N PHE A 913 22.98 39.47 -48.17
CA PHE A 913 22.72 38.09 -47.74
C PHE A 913 23.77 37.16 -48.36
N TYR A 914 24.43 36.34 -47.54
CA TYR A 914 25.58 35.53 -47.97
C TYR A 914 25.86 34.32 -47.07
N ASN A 915 26.66 33.37 -47.55
CA ASN A 915 27.37 32.39 -46.73
C ASN A 915 28.88 32.41 -47.02
N GLU A 916 29.69 32.08 -46.01
CA GLU A 916 31.15 32.07 -46.16
C GLU A 916 31.66 30.87 -46.98
N VAL A 917 30.99 29.72 -46.84
CA VAL A 917 31.33 28.45 -47.51
C VAL A 917 30.07 27.73 -47.98
N GLU A 918 30.19 26.93 -49.04
CA GLU A 918 29.17 25.96 -49.47
C GLU A 918 28.78 25.04 -48.30
N TYR A 919 27.51 24.66 -48.20
CA TYR A 919 26.91 23.89 -47.09
C TYR A 919 26.98 24.57 -45.70
N GLY A 920 27.55 25.78 -45.62
CA GLY A 920 27.59 26.61 -44.42
C GLY A 920 26.26 27.34 -44.13
N PRO A 921 26.12 27.91 -42.92
CA PRO A 921 24.97 28.73 -42.55
C PRO A 921 24.92 30.02 -43.37
N VAL A 922 23.72 30.59 -43.50
CA VAL A 922 23.47 31.87 -44.17
C VAL A 922 23.34 33.02 -43.17
N HIS A 923 23.79 34.20 -43.58
CA HIS A 923 23.78 35.42 -42.79
C HIS A 923 23.28 36.62 -43.61
N LEU A 924 22.67 37.59 -42.94
CA LEU A 924 22.32 38.89 -43.51
C LEU A 924 23.12 39.96 -42.77
N ARG A 925 23.81 40.82 -43.50
CA ARG A 925 24.50 41.98 -42.95
C ARG A 925 23.88 43.27 -43.45
N ILE A 926 23.55 44.15 -42.52
CA ILE A 926 22.94 45.46 -42.76
C ILE A 926 23.94 46.54 -42.31
N ILE A 927 24.17 47.54 -43.15
CA ILE A 927 25.02 48.73 -42.87
C ILE A 927 24.36 49.98 -43.43
N TYR A 928 24.88 51.17 -43.09
CA TYR A 928 24.54 52.43 -43.78
C TYR A 928 25.31 52.59 -45.10
#